data_AF-A0A518E092-F1
#
_entry.id   AF-A0A518E092-F1
#
_cell.length_a   1.000
_cell.length_b   1.000
_cell.length_c   1.000
_cell.angle_alpha   90.00
_cell.angle_beta   90.00
_cell.angle_gamma   90.00
#
_symmetry.space_group_name_H-M   'P 1'
#
loop_
_entity.id
_entity.type
_entity.pdbx_description
1 polymer ?
#
loop_
_entity_poly.entity_id
_entity_poly.type
_entity_poly.pdbx_seq_one_letter_code
_entity_poly.pdbx_strand_id
1 'polypeptide(L)'
;MAGLNEPAPSDSLPDWGVPMGQGPLPPLATFDLMSDGPLPPLPAWKEGSAPAARQAAAPLPASTQGWGESLDASPGKTARGDADFWVEGDVIMCACPDCRSPMSVRMWLMIADCWHCGASIELSEEQEREVQRLLQERERKRAAHRAGQAPATPAAARAATGTPSPTPPKASAPTSSKASGKTAEPPARSREKAPPDRTASPTRQPASARTDARRPQPPPPPTARQGGAAPAGERTSPQAPPVADPQRGEAARRRAEQRRRAATGASMSARNRIRRMARGGVLPMLVREFFRNTPAWLVSLVFHTVLLILLALYVFRDAGDPDNTIVLSTSISMPREEGAEILPDKDQEVRFDLPVPPEIDMKNPDTKAVIARADQDARELRIDPASTDPTLPPLQRVKNAIAANAGVGSTYAARDPRVRVEIVKHEGGTTLTEAAVARGLRWMAMHQLEDGRWSLHDFRHVAGCNCRGTGATHNDAAATSLVLLPFLGAGQSHLVGNYRDTVSQGLRWLVDHQDPNTGNLGGPSRDNSGVYAHGQATIVLCEAYAMTGDDKLRHAAEKAIEHILNTQHQDGGWRYYGQAMSTPSDTSVVGWQLMALQSARAAGLVVPPERFEMANRFLDRVGSDDGSRYGYTAGQKPTPTMTAEGLLCRMYLGWKNDRPGLRLGTRWLATEENLPHAEQPNIYYWYYATQTMHHYGGPSWEKWNRRMRDVLVSTQDTRGHAAGSWHFASGDHRSGHSSGGRLYTTALAVCTLEVYYRHLPIFKQLDLKADFLDGED
;
A
#
# COMPACT_ATOMS: atom_id res chain seq x y z
N MET A 1 41.37 -43.90 59.70
CA MET A 1 42.00 -42.60 59.43
C MET A 1 40.87 -41.73 58.88
N ALA A 2 40.23 -40.81 59.59
CA ALA A 2 40.68 -39.92 60.67
C ALA A 2 41.83 -39.01 60.18
N GLY A 3 41.65 -37.69 60.05
CA GLY A 3 40.42 -36.87 60.19
C GLY A 3 40.60 -35.54 59.45
N LEU A 4 39.91 -34.43 59.70
CA LEU A 4 38.62 -34.04 60.31
C LEU A 4 38.67 -32.50 60.48
N ASN A 5 37.52 -31.83 60.38
CA ASN A 5 37.22 -30.42 60.74
C ASN A 5 37.75 -29.31 59.78
N GLU A 6 36.99 -28.34 59.23
CA GLU A 6 35.80 -27.51 59.62
C GLU A 6 36.17 -26.11 60.21
N PRO A 7 35.28 -25.07 60.30
CA PRO A 7 33.81 -25.01 60.01
C PRO A 7 33.24 -23.75 59.26
N ALA A 8 31.96 -23.84 58.84
CA ALA A 8 30.89 -22.79 58.89
C ALA A 8 30.95 -21.48 58.02
N PRO A 9 29.85 -20.68 57.89
CA PRO A 9 28.45 -21.05 57.57
C PRO A 9 27.67 -20.04 56.63
N SER A 10 26.35 -20.27 56.50
CA SER A 10 25.22 -19.31 56.43
C SER A 10 24.86 -18.48 55.16
N ASP A 11 23.66 -18.80 54.64
CA ASP A 11 22.47 -17.90 54.50
C ASP A 11 21.92 -17.38 53.15
N SER A 12 20.62 -17.70 52.99
CA SER A 12 19.52 -16.93 52.38
C SER A 12 19.36 -16.82 50.85
N LEU A 13 18.13 -17.16 50.40
CA LEU A 13 17.54 -16.79 49.11
C LEU A 13 16.37 -15.83 49.36
N PRO A 14 16.38 -14.59 48.84
CA PRO A 14 15.24 -13.69 48.89
C PRO A 14 14.41 -13.68 47.59
N ASP A 15 13.11 -13.89 47.77
CA ASP A 15 11.96 -13.16 47.18
C ASP A 15 12.12 -12.40 45.84
N TRP A 16 11.22 -12.70 44.89
CA TRP A 16 10.96 -11.94 43.66
C TRP A 16 9.48 -11.51 43.55
N GLY A 17 8.94 -10.87 44.57
CA GLY A 17 7.66 -10.19 44.52
C GLY A 17 7.61 -9.11 43.42
N VAL A 18 6.67 -9.22 42.48
CA VAL A 18 6.50 -8.30 41.35
C VAL A 18 5.71 -7.05 41.77
N PRO A 19 6.27 -5.83 41.68
CA PRO A 19 5.54 -4.61 41.99
C PRO A 19 4.58 -4.25 40.85
N MET A 20 3.28 -4.15 41.15
CA MET A 20 2.26 -3.65 40.23
C MET A 20 2.41 -2.13 40.03
N GLY A 21 3.07 -1.71 38.95
CA GLY A 21 3.23 -0.30 38.56
C GLY A 21 2.59 0.00 37.21
N GLN A 22 1.52 0.80 37.19
CA GLN A 22 0.90 1.25 35.95
C GLN A 22 1.70 2.41 35.34
N GLY A 23 2.21 2.22 34.14
CA GLY A 23 2.82 3.25 33.29
C GLY A 23 2.40 3.08 31.83
N PRO A 24 2.53 4.10 30.98
CA PRO A 24 2.26 3.96 29.55
C PRO A 24 3.19 2.93 28.92
N LEU A 25 2.66 2.14 27.98
CA LEU A 25 3.44 1.16 27.23
C LEU A 25 4.61 1.85 26.52
N PRO A 26 5.80 1.22 26.47
CA PRO A 26 6.92 1.75 25.70
C PRO A 26 6.55 1.79 24.20
N PRO A 27 7.12 2.73 23.43
CA PRO A 27 6.93 2.74 21.98
C PRO A 27 7.44 1.44 21.36
N LEU A 28 6.79 0.99 20.28
CA LEU A 28 7.19 -0.19 19.52
C LEU A 28 8.66 -0.05 19.10
N ALA A 29 9.47 -1.07 19.41
CA ALA A 29 10.89 -1.07 19.11
C ALA A 29 11.13 -1.13 17.60
N THR A 30 11.49 -0.01 16.99
CA THR A 30 12.07 0.02 15.63
C THR A 30 13.49 -0.50 15.70
N PHE A 31 13.76 -1.64 15.06
CA PHE A 31 15.09 -2.23 15.04
C PHE A 31 16.04 -1.41 14.16
N ASP A 32 17.21 -1.05 14.69
CA ASP A 32 18.21 -0.27 13.95
C ASP A 32 19.12 -1.20 13.13
N LEU A 33 19.20 -0.95 11.82
CA LEU A 33 20.13 -1.61 10.90
C LEU A 33 21.59 -1.56 11.39
N MET A 34 21.98 -0.55 12.17
CA MET A 34 23.37 -0.32 12.62
C MET A 34 23.62 -0.69 14.10
N SER A 35 22.77 -1.52 14.73
CA SER A 35 22.61 -1.53 16.21
C SER A 35 23.72 -2.14 17.09
N ASP A 36 24.85 -2.62 16.55
CA ASP A 36 25.98 -3.31 17.24
C ASP A 36 25.67 -4.56 18.10
N GLY A 37 24.46 -4.73 18.62
CA GLY A 37 24.06 -5.86 19.46
C GLY A 37 23.79 -7.14 18.66
N PRO A 38 23.84 -8.33 19.31
CA PRO A 38 23.45 -9.58 18.68
C PRO A 38 21.99 -9.53 18.23
N LEU A 39 21.70 -10.12 17.06
CA LEU A 39 20.33 -10.23 16.56
C LEU A 39 19.47 -11.02 17.57
N PRO A 40 18.25 -10.56 17.89
CA PRO A 40 17.30 -11.41 18.60
C PRO A 40 16.97 -12.62 17.71
N PRO A 41 16.88 -13.84 18.27
CA PRO A 41 16.53 -15.01 17.46
C PRO A 41 15.15 -14.79 16.82
N LEU A 42 15.02 -15.19 15.55
CA LEU A 42 13.75 -15.13 14.82
C LEU A 42 12.63 -15.78 15.66
N PRO A 43 11.42 -15.17 15.71
CA PRO A 43 10.32 -15.75 16.46
C PRO A 43 9.98 -17.12 15.88
N ALA A 44 10.27 -18.18 16.65
CA ALA A 44 10.19 -19.55 16.17
C ALA A 44 8.76 -19.89 15.73
N TRP A 45 8.58 -20.05 14.41
CA TRP A 45 7.37 -20.59 13.81
C TRP A 45 7.14 -22.00 14.37
N LYS A 46 6.16 -22.14 15.26
CA LYS A 46 5.84 -23.43 15.91
C LYS A 46 5.19 -24.37 14.90
N GLU A 47 5.99 -25.13 14.19
CA GLU A 47 5.49 -26.31 13.47
C GLU A 47 4.84 -27.30 14.46
N GLY A 48 3.63 -27.76 14.12
CA GLY A 48 2.97 -28.81 14.88
C GLY A 48 3.72 -30.14 14.74
N SER A 49 4.10 -30.75 15.86
CA SER A 49 4.93 -31.95 15.87
C SER A 49 4.26 -33.13 15.15
N ALA A 50 4.83 -33.54 14.02
CA ALA A 50 4.39 -34.74 13.30
C ALA A 50 4.57 -36.01 14.15
N PRO A 51 3.67 -37.01 14.06
CA PRO A 51 3.67 -38.16 14.94
C PRO A 51 4.85 -39.12 14.66
N ALA A 52 5.53 -39.54 15.73
CA ALA A 52 6.60 -40.52 15.65
C ALA A 52 6.10 -41.92 15.21
N ALA A 53 6.90 -42.62 14.42
CA ALA A 53 6.53 -43.91 13.85
C ALA A 53 6.43 -45.03 14.92
N ARG A 54 5.43 -45.89 14.78
CA ARG A 54 5.29 -47.12 15.60
C ARG A 54 6.45 -48.08 15.27
N GLN A 55 7.33 -48.34 16.24
CA GLN A 55 8.28 -49.46 16.16
C GLN A 55 7.62 -50.76 16.65
N ALA A 56 8.11 -51.89 16.15
CA ALA A 56 7.54 -53.22 16.43
C ALA A 56 8.00 -53.80 17.78
N ALA A 57 7.24 -54.76 18.32
CA ALA A 57 7.43 -55.30 19.66
C ALA A 57 8.45 -56.46 19.73
N ALA A 58 9.21 -56.52 20.83
CA ALA A 58 9.92 -57.69 21.34
C ALA A 58 9.91 -57.63 22.90
N PRO A 59 10.03 -58.76 23.63
CA PRO A 59 9.44 -58.88 24.97
C PRO A 59 10.38 -58.68 26.19
N LEU A 60 9.74 -58.47 27.35
CA LEU A 60 10.34 -58.41 28.70
C LEU A 60 10.86 -59.75 29.22
N PRO A 61 11.81 -59.72 30.17
CA PRO A 61 11.52 -60.13 31.56
C PRO A 61 12.15 -59.16 32.60
N ALA A 62 11.98 -59.27 33.93
CA ALA A 62 10.88 -59.72 34.82
C ALA A 62 11.31 -59.40 36.28
N SER A 63 10.39 -59.50 37.27
CA SER A 63 10.63 -59.34 38.73
C SER A 63 11.00 -57.92 39.21
N THR A 64 10.67 -57.44 40.43
CA THR A 64 9.84 -57.99 41.52
C THR A 64 9.21 -56.87 42.40
N GLN A 65 8.26 -57.29 43.25
CA GLN A 65 7.63 -56.65 44.43
C GLN A 65 8.43 -55.54 45.16
N GLY A 66 7.80 -54.56 45.85
CA GLY A 66 6.37 -54.30 46.08
C GLY A 66 6.09 -53.64 47.45
N TRP A 67 4.83 -53.22 47.70
CA TRP A 67 4.31 -52.61 48.96
C TRP A 67 4.91 -51.22 49.32
N GLY A 68 4.21 -50.32 50.01
CA GLY A 68 2.80 -50.29 50.45
C GLY A 68 2.53 -49.09 51.38
N GLU A 69 1.25 -48.75 51.58
CA GLU A 69 0.70 -47.76 52.52
C GLU A 69 1.02 -46.25 52.28
N SER A 70 0.30 -45.27 52.86
CA SER A 70 -1.17 -45.04 52.90
C SER A 70 -1.43 -43.66 53.55
N LEU A 71 -2.36 -42.85 53.00
CA LEU A 71 -2.86 -41.57 53.58
C LEU A 71 -1.78 -40.45 53.70
N ASP A 72 -2.09 -39.16 53.82
CA ASP A 72 -3.38 -38.47 53.99
C ASP A 72 -3.80 -37.62 52.78
N ALA A 73 -5.11 -37.36 52.67
CA ALA A 73 -5.66 -36.37 51.75
C ALA A 73 -5.91 -35.03 52.46
N SER A 74 -5.74 -33.92 51.75
CA SER A 74 -6.23 -32.60 52.16
C SER A 74 -6.83 -31.85 50.97
N PRO A 75 -7.92 -31.07 51.17
CA PRO A 75 -8.79 -30.65 50.07
C PRO A 75 -8.24 -29.43 49.31
N GLY A 76 -8.43 -29.39 47.99
CA GLY A 76 -8.03 -28.21 47.20
C GLY A 76 -8.04 -28.37 45.67
N LYS A 77 -8.16 -29.57 45.13
CA LYS A 77 -8.33 -29.81 43.68
C LYS A 77 -9.46 -30.81 43.44
N THR A 78 -10.64 -30.31 43.12
CA THR A 78 -11.68 -31.15 42.51
C THR A 78 -11.20 -31.62 41.14
N ALA A 79 -11.45 -32.89 40.81
CA ALA A 79 -11.52 -33.29 39.43
C ALA A 79 -12.72 -32.57 38.82
N ARG A 80 -12.45 -31.56 37.98
CA ARG A 80 -13.47 -30.88 37.18
C ARG A 80 -13.98 -31.82 36.10
N GLY A 81 -15.26 -31.74 35.79
CA GLY A 81 -15.90 -32.61 34.81
C GLY A 81 -15.39 -32.36 33.40
N ASP A 82 -15.57 -33.33 32.50
CA ASP A 82 -15.10 -33.26 31.10
C ASP A 82 -15.83 -32.18 30.24
N ALA A 83 -16.54 -31.22 30.86
CA ALA A 83 -17.20 -30.08 30.23
C ALA A 83 -17.28 -28.81 31.13
N ASP A 84 -16.49 -28.68 32.21
CA ASP A 84 -16.53 -27.49 33.08
C ASP A 84 -15.92 -26.26 32.39
N PHE A 85 -16.67 -25.15 32.32
CA PHE A 85 -16.21 -23.85 31.83
C PHE A 85 -15.84 -22.91 32.99
N TRP A 86 -14.77 -22.12 32.84
CA TRP A 86 -14.38 -21.10 33.81
C TRP A 86 -13.76 -19.86 33.14
N VAL A 87 -13.60 -18.77 33.89
CA VAL A 87 -12.99 -17.52 33.41
C VAL A 87 -11.62 -17.35 34.05
N GLU A 88 -10.59 -17.09 33.24
CA GLU A 88 -9.23 -16.80 33.68
C GLU A 88 -8.80 -15.44 33.08
N GLY A 89 -8.66 -14.43 33.93
CA GLY A 89 -8.48 -13.04 33.50
C GLY A 89 -9.65 -12.54 32.63
N ASP A 90 -9.37 -12.26 31.35
CA ASP A 90 -10.37 -11.83 30.36
C ASP A 90 -10.84 -12.97 29.43
N VAL A 91 -10.26 -14.17 29.51
CA VAL A 91 -10.51 -15.30 28.61
C VAL A 91 -11.40 -16.35 29.28
N ILE A 92 -12.30 -16.98 28.52
CA ILE A 92 -13.07 -18.14 28.99
C ILE A 92 -12.38 -19.42 28.52
N MET A 93 -12.30 -20.39 29.42
CA MET A 93 -11.62 -21.67 29.24
C MET A 93 -12.56 -22.85 29.50
N CYS A 94 -12.29 -23.98 28.86
CA CYS A 94 -12.78 -25.31 29.25
C CYS A 94 -11.65 -26.34 29.20
N ALA A 95 -11.91 -27.59 29.58
CA ALA A 95 -10.95 -28.69 29.47
C ALA A 95 -11.10 -29.45 28.15
N CYS A 96 -9.99 -29.78 27.50
CA CYS A 96 -10.00 -30.57 26.26
C CYS A 96 -10.41 -32.03 26.52
N PRO A 97 -11.38 -32.60 25.78
CA PRO A 97 -11.78 -34.00 25.97
C PRO A 97 -10.65 -34.99 25.66
N ASP A 98 -9.81 -34.71 24.66
CA ASP A 98 -8.75 -35.64 24.22
C ASP A 98 -7.52 -35.67 25.14
N CYS A 99 -7.17 -34.53 25.76
CA CYS A 99 -5.90 -34.39 26.49
C CYS A 99 -5.97 -33.58 27.79
N ARG A 100 -7.16 -33.12 28.21
CA ARG A 100 -7.46 -32.37 29.45
C ARG A 100 -6.66 -31.08 29.67
N SER A 101 -5.90 -30.63 28.67
CA SER A 101 -5.30 -29.30 28.63
C SER A 101 -6.37 -28.22 28.49
N PRO A 102 -6.14 -26.99 28.97
CA PRO A 102 -7.09 -25.90 28.79
C PRO A 102 -7.30 -25.57 27.31
N MET A 103 -8.55 -25.29 26.96
CA MET A 103 -8.96 -24.77 25.66
C MET A 103 -9.47 -23.34 25.84
N SER A 104 -9.07 -22.40 24.98
CA SER A 104 -9.63 -21.05 24.99
C SER A 104 -10.86 -20.94 24.09
N VAL A 105 -11.94 -20.38 24.62
CA VAL A 105 -13.24 -20.29 23.94
C VAL A 105 -13.37 -19.01 23.12
N ARG A 106 -13.53 -19.12 21.81
CA ARG A 106 -13.80 -18.00 20.88
C ARG A 106 -15.29 -17.83 20.65
N MET A 107 -15.90 -16.98 21.46
CA MET A 107 -17.35 -16.74 21.47
C MET A 107 -17.95 -16.21 20.16
N TRP A 108 -17.16 -15.74 19.19
CA TRP A 108 -17.69 -15.33 17.87
C TRP A 108 -17.65 -16.45 16.81
N LEU A 109 -17.06 -17.61 17.13
CA LEU A 109 -17.03 -18.81 16.27
C LEU A 109 -17.78 -20.00 16.88
N MET A 110 -18.22 -19.89 18.14
CA MET A 110 -18.72 -20.99 18.97
C MET A 110 -17.73 -22.19 19.03
N ILE A 111 -16.42 -21.90 19.01
CA ILE A 111 -15.34 -22.89 19.03
C ILE A 111 -14.45 -22.70 20.26
N ALA A 112 -14.02 -23.79 20.89
CA ALA A 112 -12.91 -23.81 21.84
C ALA A 112 -11.68 -24.48 21.23
N ASP A 113 -10.50 -23.86 21.38
CA ASP A 113 -9.22 -24.36 20.83
C ASP A 113 -8.27 -24.86 21.92
N CYS A 114 -7.84 -26.11 21.85
CA CYS A 114 -6.90 -26.70 22.80
C CYS A 114 -5.47 -26.20 22.58
N TRP A 115 -4.86 -25.65 23.64
CA TRP A 115 -3.51 -25.10 23.61
C TRP A 115 -2.40 -26.15 23.45
N HIS A 116 -2.70 -27.45 23.58
CA HIS A 116 -1.72 -28.53 23.53
C HIS A 116 -1.82 -29.39 22.27
N CYS A 117 -2.98 -30.00 21.98
CA CYS A 117 -3.16 -30.89 20.83
C CYS A 117 -3.65 -30.18 19.56
N GLY A 118 -4.04 -28.90 19.63
CA GLY A 118 -4.62 -28.18 18.49
C GLY A 118 -6.01 -28.64 18.07
N ALA A 119 -6.68 -29.48 18.88
CA ALA A 119 -8.09 -29.81 18.65
C ALA A 119 -8.96 -28.56 18.86
N SER A 120 -9.79 -28.26 17.86
CA SER A 120 -10.88 -27.29 17.94
C SER A 120 -12.20 -28.05 18.09
N ILE A 121 -13.01 -27.72 19.09
CA ILE A 121 -14.36 -28.29 19.25
C ILE A 121 -15.40 -27.18 19.10
N GLU A 122 -16.47 -27.47 18.37
CA GLU A 122 -17.68 -26.66 18.37
C GLU A 122 -18.41 -26.85 19.72
N LEU A 123 -18.94 -25.77 20.28
CA LEU A 123 -19.72 -25.78 21.52
C LEU A 123 -21.11 -26.34 21.26
N SER A 124 -21.65 -27.17 22.16
CA SER A 124 -23.08 -27.47 22.16
C SER A 124 -23.87 -26.30 22.77
N GLU A 125 -25.13 -26.10 22.37
CA GLU A 125 -25.97 -25.00 22.87
C GLU A 125 -26.01 -24.86 24.41
N GLU A 126 -25.89 -25.97 25.14
CA GLU A 126 -25.84 -25.98 26.60
C GLU A 126 -24.55 -25.35 27.13
N GLN A 127 -23.43 -25.63 26.48
CA GLN A 127 -22.14 -24.99 26.74
C GLN A 127 -22.17 -23.51 26.34
N GLU A 128 -22.77 -23.16 25.21
CA GLU A 128 -22.95 -21.76 24.79
C GLU A 128 -23.71 -20.95 25.84
N ARG A 129 -24.83 -21.49 26.35
CA ARG A 129 -25.66 -20.87 27.39
C ARG A 129 -24.88 -20.65 28.69
N GLU A 130 -24.02 -21.59 29.10
CA GLU A 130 -23.16 -21.42 30.28
C GLU A 130 -22.05 -20.38 30.07
N VAL A 131 -21.40 -20.37 28.90
CA VAL A 131 -20.39 -19.36 28.54
C VAL A 131 -21.02 -17.94 28.50
N GLN A 132 -22.25 -17.81 28.00
CA GLN A 132 -23.02 -16.56 28.06
C GLN A 132 -23.35 -16.16 29.52
N ARG A 133 -23.76 -17.12 30.36
CA ARG A 133 -24.05 -16.89 31.79
C ARG A 133 -22.82 -16.33 32.52
N LEU A 134 -21.64 -16.91 32.28
CA LEU A 134 -20.37 -16.45 32.86
C LEU A 134 -19.98 -15.03 32.40
N LEU A 135 -20.24 -14.67 31.14
CA LEU A 135 -20.05 -13.29 30.65
C LEU A 135 -20.97 -12.29 31.36
N GLN A 136 -22.26 -12.58 31.46
CA GLN A 136 -23.22 -11.71 32.14
C GLN A 136 -22.89 -11.56 33.64
N GLU A 137 -22.42 -12.61 34.30
CA GLU A 137 -21.96 -12.55 35.68
C GLU A 137 -20.69 -11.69 35.83
N ARG A 138 -19.74 -11.78 34.88
CA ARG A 138 -18.55 -10.91 34.81
C ARG A 138 -18.92 -9.45 34.58
N GLU A 139 -19.86 -9.17 33.69
CA GLU A 139 -20.32 -7.80 33.42
C GLU A 139 -21.05 -7.19 34.61
N ARG A 140 -21.91 -7.96 35.30
CA ARG A 140 -22.52 -7.54 36.58
C ARG A 140 -21.47 -7.20 37.64
N LYS A 141 -20.40 -8.01 37.77
CA LYS A 141 -19.28 -7.73 38.68
C LYS A 141 -18.50 -6.47 38.28
N ARG A 142 -18.21 -6.28 36.98
CA ARG A 142 -17.56 -5.05 36.44
C ARG A 142 -18.44 -3.80 36.63
N ALA A 143 -19.75 -3.91 36.43
CA ALA A 143 -20.71 -2.84 36.65
C ALA A 143 -20.82 -2.45 38.14
N ALA A 144 -20.89 -3.44 39.04
CA ALA A 144 -20.87 -3.21 40.49
C ALA A 144 -19.56 -2.53 40.94
N HIS A 145 -18.41 -2.95 40.40
CA HIS A 145 -17.12 -2.32 40.70
C HIS A 145 -17.03 -0.88 40.20
N ARG A 146 -17.57 -0.57 39.00
CA ARG A 146 -17.71 0.81 38.51
C ARG A 146 -18.67 1.64 39.35
N ALA A 147 -19.80 1.08 39.78
CA ALA A 147 -20.76 1.77 40.64
C ALA A 147 -20.22 2.08 42.05
N GLY A 148 -19.22 1.33 42.53
CA GLY A 148 -18.51 1.61 43.77
C GLY A 148 -17.46 2.72 43.69
N GLN A 149 -17.14 3.22 42.49
CA GLN A 149 -16.17 4.30 42.30
C GLN A 149 -16.90 5.65 42.13
N ALA A 150 -16.96 6.43 43.21
CA ALA A 150 -17.57 7.76 43.17
C ALA A 150 -16.81 8.71 42.22
N PRO A 151 -17.50 9.53 41.42
CA PRO A 151 -16.85 10.38 40.41
C PRO A 151 -16.03 11.50 41.06
N ALA A 152 -14.78 11.64 40.62
CA ALA A 152 -13.90 12.72 41.08
C ALA A 152 -14.39 14.09 40.57
N THR A 153 -14.51 15.06 41.48
CA THR A 153 -15.05 16.39 41.18
C THR A 153 -14.09 17.22 40.31
N PRO A 154 -14.56 17.93 39.26
CA PRO A 154 -13.71 18.81 38.47
C PRO A 154 -13.21 20.01 39.30
N ALA A 155 -11.91 20.13 39.51
CA ALA A 155 -11.31 21.24 40.24
C ALA A 155 -11.34 22.53 39.40
N ALA A 156 -12.20 23.48 39.79
CA ALA A 156 -12.31 24.78 39.12
C ALA A 156 -11.11 25.69 39.42
N ALA A 157 -10.60 26.37 38.39
CA ALA A 157 -9.46 27.27 38.53
C ALA A 157 -9.80 28.58 39.27
N ARG A 158 -8.95 28.98 40.22
CA ARG A 158 -8.79 30.38 40.66
C ARG A 158 -7.37 30.62 41.17
N ALA A 159 -6.85 31.82 40.96
CA ALA A 159 -5.43 32.16 41.11
C ALA A 159 -5.08 32.75 42.49
N ALA A 160 -3.81 32.61 42.86
CA ALA A 160 -3.13 33.38 43.90
C ALA A 160 -1.74 33.79 43.40
N THR A 161 -1.27 34.97 43.80
CA THR A 161 -0.05 35.62 43.30
C THR A 161 1.15 35.40 44.23
N GLY A 162 2.35 35.14 43.69
CA GLY A 162 3.58 35.02 44.50
C GLY A 162 4.87 35.01 43.66
N THR A 163 5.68 36.06 43.81
CA THR A 163 6.95 36.35 43.11
C THR A 163 8.06 35.30 43.30
N PRO A 164 8.86 34.96 42.27
CA PRO A 164 10.13 34.23 42.43
C PRO A 164 11.37 35.15 42.29
N SER A 165 12.41 34.91 43.10
CA SER A 165 13.80 35.35 42.85
C SER A 165 14.81 34.53 43.68
N PRO A 166 16.09 34.41 43.26
CA PRO A 166 16.82 33.14 43.43
C PRO A 166 18.14 33.22 44.21
N THR A 167 18.73 32.06 44.54
CA THR A 167 20.15 31.87 44.94
C THR A 167 20.52 30.36 44.79
N PRO A 168 21.81 29.93 44.78
CA PRO A 168 22.33 29.20 43.61
C PRO A 168 22.96 27.81 43.88
N PRO A 169 23.23 27.01 42.82
CA PRO A 169 24.01 25.77 42.92
C PRO A 169 25.53 26.02 43.06
N LYS A 170 26.24 25.04 43.61
CA LYS A 170 27.72 24.99 43.65
C LYS A 170 28.28 24.16 42.49
N ALA A 171 29.52 24.47 42.09
CA ALA A 171 30.28 23.72 41.08
C ALA A 171 31.50 23.03 41.69
N SER A 172 32.09 22.07 40.96
CA SER A 172 33.41 21.49 41.19
C SER A 172 34.03 21.15 39.82
N ALA A 173 35.37 21.17 39.72
CA ALA A 173 36.11 21.20 38.46
C ALA A 173 36.81 19.87 38.14
N PRO A 174 37.45 19.77 36.96
CA PRO A 174 38.74 19.11 36.82
C PRO A 174 39.89 20.11 36.59
N THR A 175 41.13 19.64 36.78
CA THR A 175 42.36 20.43 36.86
C THR A 175 43.16 20.48 35.55
N SER A 176 44.11 21.43 35.47
CA SER A 176 44.97 21.67 34.29
C SER A 176 46.44 21.30 34.54
N SER A 177 47.20 21.19 33.44
CA SER A 177 48.67 21.29 33.45
C SER A 177 49.15 22.26 32.34
N LYS A 178 50.39 22.72 32.43
CA LYS A 178 50.98 23.84 31.64
C LYS A 178 52.02 23.28 30.62
N ALA A 179 52.71 24.03 29.74
CA ALA A 179 53.01 25.47 29.72
C ALA A 179 53.49 25.99 28.34
N SER A 180 53.51 27.33 28.19
CA SER A 180 54.39 28.16 27.32
C SER A 180 54.34 27.98 25.78
N GLY A 181 54.26 29.02 24.94
CA GLY A 181 53.97 30.46 25.13
C GLY A 181 54.86 31.41 24.30
N LYS A 182 54.28 32.45 23.65
CA LYS A 182 54.85 33.81 23.44
C LYS A 182 53.94 34.78 22.64
N THR A 183 53.60 35.88 23.29
CA THR A 183 53.26 37.26 22.84
C THR A 183 53.30 37.68 21.34
N ALA A 184 52.23 38.35 20.87
CA ALA A 184 52.23 39.71 20.26
C ALA A 184 50.79 40.25 20.05
N GLU A 185 50.57 41.58 20.05
CA GLU A 185 49.25 42.23 19.85
C GLU A 185 49.39 43.62 19.12
N PRO A 186 48.39 44.53 18.98
CA PRO A 186 47.93 45.09 17.69
C PRO A 186 48.29 46.60 17.52
N PRO A 187 47.69 47.42 16.60
CA PRO A 187 46.29 47.95 16.67
C PRO A 187 45.63 48.20 15.28
N ALA A 188 44.49 48.90 15.07
CA ALA A 188 43.13 48.93 15.66
C ALA A 188 42.22 49.88 14.84
N ARG A 189 40.94 50.09 15.26
CA ARG A 189 39.92 51.12 14.84
C ARG A 189 38.97 50.80 13.66
N SER A 190 37.70 51.25 13.62
CA SER A 190 36.79 51.78 14.69
C SER A 190 35.33 52.05 14.23
N ARG A 191 34.35 51.84 15.15
CA ARG A 191 33.09 52.63 15.40
C ARG A 191 31.94 52.64 14.35
N GLU A 192 30.73 52.18 14.72
CA GLU A 192 29.52 52.92 15.22
C GLU A 192 28.46 53.16 14.09
N LYS A 193 27.13 53.25 14.28
CA LYS A 193 26.23 53.26 15.47
C LYS A 193 24.77 52.85 15.12
N ALA A 194 23.89 52.71 16.13
CA ALA A 194 22.41 52.52 16.08
C ALA A 194 21.78 53.20 17.33
N PRO A 195 20.49 53.01 17.77
CA PRO A 195 19.24 52.56 17.10
C PRO A 195 18.20 53.75 17.04
N PRO A 196 17.10 53.99 17.83
CA PRO A 196 16.11 53.14 18.56
C PRO A 196 14.59 53.56 18.53
N ASP A 197 13.70 52.57 18.32
CA ASP A 197 12.48 52.24 19.14
C ASP A 197 11.14 53.08 19.15
N ARG A 198 10.05 52.39 19.60
CA ARG A 198 8.84 52.83 20.37
C ARG A 198 7.46 53.30 19.80
N THR A 199 6.51 52.33 19.79
CA THR A 199 5.22 52.24 20.55
C THR A 199 3.99 53.18 20.40
N ALA A 200 2.81 52.53 20.50
CA ALA A 200 1.55 52.91 21.21
C ALA A 200 0.36 53.58 20.48
N SER A 201 -0.85 53.30 21.01
CA SER A 201 -2.19 53.72 20.52
C SER A 201 -2.93 54.62 21.53
N PRO A 202 -3.98 55.37 21.11
CA PRO A 202 -5.03 55.83 22.02
C PRO A 202 -6.49 55.64 21.49
N THR A 203 -7.49 56.04 22.28
CA THR A 203 -8.92 55.68 22.13
C THR A 203 -9.86 56.89 22.30
N ARG A 204 -10.99 56.99 21.56
CA ARG A 204 -12.25 57.67 22.04
C ARG A 204 -13.51 57.50 21.15
N GLN A 205 -14.67 57.83 21.74
CA GLN A 205 -16.08 57.88 21.23
C GLN A 205 -16.50 59.38 20.95
N PRO A 206 -17.78 59.84 20.76
CA PRO A 206 -19.12 59.19 20.90
C PRO A 206 -20.35 59.66 20.02
N ALA A 207 -21.52 59.03 20.28
CA ALA A 207 -22.92 59.51 20.14
C ALA A 207 -23.56 59.58 18.71
N SER A 208 -24.91 59.60 18.50
CA SER A 208 -26.06 59.79 19.42
C SER A 208 -27.43 59.15 19.01
N ALA A 209 -28.27 58.84 20.02
CA ALA A 209 -29.75 59.02 20.17
C ALA A 209 -30.87 58.36 19.27
N ARG A 210 -31.75 57.57 19.96
CA ARG A 210 -33.26 57.61 20.03
C ARG A 210 -34.14 57.33 18.76
N THR A 211 -35.39 56.83 18.79
CA THR A 211 -36.36 56.25 19.80
C THR A 211 -37.56 55.55 19.08
N ASP A 212 -38.21 54.56 19.75
CA ASP A 212 -39.66 54.20 19.87
C ASP A 212 -40.73 54.43 18.74
N ALA A 213 -41.87 53.73 18.62
CA ALA A 213 -42.35 52.37 19.02
C ALA A 213 -43.79 52.04 18.49
N ARG A 214 -44.13 50.74 18.36
CA ARG A 214 -45.47 50.06 18.39
C ARG A 214 -46.49 50.04 17.18
N ARG A 215 -47.20 48.89 17.16
CA ARG A 215 -48.34 48.28 16.38
C ARG A 215 -49.65 49.13 16.28
N PRO A 216 -50.71 48.78 15.47
CA PRO A 216 -51.33 47.43 15.27
C PRO A 216 -51.87 47.06 13.83
N GLN A 217 -52.76 46.03 13.73
CA GLN A 217 -53.37 45.38 12.53
C GLN A 217 -54.91 45.67 12.40
N PRO A 218 -55.76 44.90 11.65
CA PRO A 218 -55.99 44.83 10.17
C PRO A 218 -57.49 45.07 9.77
N PRO A 219 -57.87 44.99 8.46
CA PRO A 219 -58.88 43.96 8.03
C PRO A 219 -58.72 43.43 6.54
N PRO A 220 -59.58 42.48 6.04
CA PRO A 220 -59.31 41.67 4.82
C PRO A 220 -60.29 41.88 3.58
N PRO A 221 -60.74 40.88 2.75
CA PRO A 221 -60.66 40.92 1.26
C PRO A 221 -62.03 40.95 0.50
N PRO A 222 -62.07 40.81 -0.85
CA PRO A 222 -62.65 39.58 -1.45
C PRO A 222 -62.04 39.15 -2.84
N THR A 223 -62.78 38.38 -3.68
CA THR A 223 -62.22 37.38 -4.63
C THR A 223 -62.93 37.16 -6.00
N ALA A 224 -62.16 36.68 -6.99
CA ALA A 224 -62.48 35.61 -7.99
C ALA A 224 -63.32 35.83 -9.30
N ARG A 225 -63.17 34.81 -10.19
CA ARG A 225 -63.79 34.48 -11.52
C ARG A 225 -63.25 35.23 -12.76
N GLN A 226 -62.95 34.65 -13.94
CA GLN A 226 -63.19 33.37 -14.68
C GLN A 226 -64.20 33.46 -15.87
N GLY A 227 -63.87 32.77 -16.98
CA GLY A 227 -64.65 32.68 -18.24
C GLY A 227 -64.32 33.81 -19.25
N GLY A 228 -64.45 33.66 -20.58
CA GLY A 228 -64.86 32.54 -21.45
C GLY A 228 -64.76 33.00 -22.94
N ALA A 229 -64.79 32.10 -23.93
CA ALA A 229 -64.36 32.44 -25.32
C ALA A 229 -65.45 32.45 -26.41
N ALA A 230 -65.39 33.46 -27.30
CA ALA A 230 -65.73 33.49 -28.75
C ALA A 230 -67.14 33.02 -29.24
N PRO A 231 -67.53 33.12 -30.55
CA PRO A 231 -66.94 33.80 -31.73
C PRO A 231 -67.94 34.76 -32.48
N ALA A 232 -67.74 34.95 -33.80
CA ALA A 232 -68.50 35.75 -34.81
C ALA A 232 -70.06 35.82 -34.66
N GLY A 233 -70.80 36.87 -35.05
CA GLY A 233 -70.95 37.53 -36.38
C GLY A 233 -72.44 37.41 -36.84
N GLU A 234 -73.04 38.10 -37.83
CA GLU A 234 -72.70 39.31 -38.61
C GLU A 234 -73.94 39.84 -39.43
N ARG A 235 -74.29 41.14 -39.34
CA ARG A 235 -75.25 41.94 -40.22
C ARG A 235 -76.76 41.48 -40.20
N THR A 236 -77.81 42.19 -40.67
CA THR A 236 -78.00 43.49 -41.41
C THR A 236 -79.36 44.19 -41.09
N SER A 237 -79.65 45.38 -41.67
CA SER A 237 -80.88 46.22 -41.53
C SER A 237 -80.90 47.33 -42.64
N PRO A 238 -81.86 48.29 -42.83
CA PRO A 238 -83.10 48.66 -42.09
C PRO A 238 -84.35 49.07 -42.96
N GLN A 239 -85.42 49.64 -42.36
CA GLN A 239 -86.47 50.48 -43.01
C GLN A 239 -87.01 51.60 -42.07
N ALA A 240 -87.87 52.53 -42.53
CA ALA A 240 -88.21 53.83 -41.88
C ALA A 240 -89.52 54.46 -42.45
N PRO A 241 -89.93 55.75 -42.19
CA PRO A 241 -89.96 56.61 -40.97
C PRO A 241 -91.42 57.10 -40.64
N PRO A 242 -91.71 57.93 -39.60
CA PRO A 242 -91.63 59.42 -39.74
C PRO A 242 -91.33 60.25 -38.46
N VAL A 243 -90.89 61.51 -38.70
CA VAL A 243 -91.11 62.80 -37.98
C VAL A 243 -91.32 62.88 -36.44
N ALA A 244 -90.59 63.83 -35.82
CA ALA A 244 -90.83 64.51 -34.52
C ALA A 244 -90.57 63.77 -33.17
N ASP A 245 -89.29 63.52 -32.87
CA ASP A 245 -88.72 63.52 -31.49
C ASP A 245 -87.46 64.44 -31.50
N PRO A 246 -87.23 65.33 -30.51
CA PRO A 246 -86.13 66.31 -30.60
C PRO A 246 -84.70 65.81 -30.30
N GLN A 247 -84.48 64.64 -29.67
CA GLN A 247 -83.18 64.37 -29.02
C GLN A 247 -82.30 63.25 -29.61
N ARG A 248 -82.81 62.38 -30.49
CA ARG A 248 -82.05 61.18 -30.92
C ARG A 248 -81.34 61.24 -32.28
N GLY A 249 -81.66 62.20 -33.15
CA GLY A 249 -81.15 62.24 -34.53
C GLY A 249 -79.75 62.85 -34.72
N GLU A 250 -79.48 64.02 -34.12
CA GLU A 250 -78.35 64.85 -34.55
C GLU A 250 -76.97 64.33 -34.08
N ALA A 251 -76.92 63.68 -32.91
CA ALA A 251 -75.71 63.04 -32.39
C ALA A 251 -75.14 61.97 -33.34
N ALA A 252 -76.00 61.29 -34.11
CA ALA A 252 -75.57 60.31 -35.11
C ALA A 252 -74.83 60.97 -36.29
N ARG A 253 -75.34 62.12 -36.79
CA ARG A 253 -74.69 62.87 -37.89
C ARG A 253 -73.31 63.38 -37.49
N ARG A 254 -73.18 63.98 -36.30
CA ARG A 254 -71.88 64.49 -35.80
C ARG A 254 -70.82 63.38 -35.66
N ARG A 255 -71.20 62.18 -35.20
CA ARG A 255 -70.31 61.01 -35.10
C ARG A 255 -69.89 60.44 -36.46
N ALA A 256 -70.78 60.45 -37.46
CA ALA A 256 -70.47 59.96 -38.81
C ALA A 256 -69.41 60.83 -39.50
N GLU A 257 -69.52 62.16 -39.40
CA GLU A 257 -68.58 63.06 -40.08
C GLU A 257 -67.19 63.08 -39.42
N GLN A 258 -67.11 63.01 -38.08
CA GLN A 258 -65.84 62.82 -37.37
C GLN A 258 -65.08 61.58 -37.87
N ARG A 259 -65.78 60.46 -38.11
CA ARG A 259 -65.14 59.24 -38.64
C ARG A 259 -64.57 59.42 -40.05
N ARG A 260 -65.26 60.15 -40.94
CA ARG A 260 -64.73 60.47 -42.28
C ARG A 260 -63.48 61.37 -42.23
N ARG A 261 -63.48 62.39 -41.36
CA ARG A 261 -62.32 63.29 -41.18
C ARG A 261 -61.12 62.60 -40.49
N ALA A 262 -61.36 61.63 -39.60
CA ALA A 262 -60.30 60.84 -38.98
C ALA A 262 -59.59 59.88 -39.96
N ALA A 263 -60.34 59.26 -40.88
CA ALA A 263 -59.80 58.28 -41.83
C ALA A 263 -58.77 58.87 -42.80
N THR A 264 -58.99 60.09 -43.30
CA THR A 264 -58.03 60.76 -44.20
C THR A 264 -56.79 61.26 -43.47
N GLY A 265 -56.93 61.72 -42.21
CA GLY A 265 -55.78 62.14 -41.38
C GLY A 265 -54.83 61.00 -41.00
N ALA A 266 -55.35 59.79 -40.73
CA ALA A 266 -54.54 58.64 -40.34
C ALA A 266 -53.50 58.23 -41.39
N SER A 267 -53.87 58.30 -42.68
CA SER A 267 -53.04 57.87 -43.82
C SER A 267 -51.70 58.62 -43.92
N MET A 268 -51.69 59.94 -43.68
CA MET A 268 -50.46 60.74 -43.74
C MET A 268 -49.59 60.61 -42.48
N SER A 269 -50.19 60.38 -41.32
CA SER A 269 -49.46 60.22 -40.04
C SER A 269 -48.56 58.97 -40.05
N ALA A 270 -49.07 57.85 -40.57
CA ALA A 270 -48.34 56.57 -40.62
C ALA A 270 -47.02 56.67 -41.39
N ARG A 271 -47.03 57.29 -42.58
CA ARG A 271 -45.85 57.42 -43.46
C ARG A 271 -44.71 58.23 -42.83
N ASN A 272 -45.02 59.20 -41.98
CA ASN A 272 -44.02 60.02 -41.28
C ASN A 272 -43.37 59.34 -40.07
N ARG A 273 -44.03 58.34 -39.43
CA ARG A 273 -43.40 57.54 -38.36
C ARG A 273 -42.32 56.60 -38.92
N ILE A 274 -42.63 55.91 -40.01
CA ILE A 274 -41.73 54.90 -40.62
C ILE A 274 -40.37 55.52 -41.01
N ARG A 275 -40.36 56.75 -41.55
CA ARG A 275 -39.12 57.47 -41.89
C ARG A 275 -38.24 57.86 -40.70
N ARG A 276 -38.74 57.88 -39.45
CA ARG A 276 -37.92 58.14 -38.26
C ARG A 276 -37.27 56.87 -37.67
N MET A 277 -37.89 55.71 -37.84
CA MET A 277 -37.37 54.43 -37.31
C MET A 277 -36.10 53.95 -38.03
N ALA A 278 -35.84 54.41 -39.25
CA ALA A 278 -34.76 53.92 -40.11
C ALA A 278 -33.36 54.56 -39.87
N ARG A 279 -33.16 55.36 -38.82
CA ARG A 279 -31.88 56.09 -38.58
C ARG A 279 -31.36 56.12 -37.14
N GLY A 280 -31.99 55.40 -36.21
CA GLY A 280 -31.50 55.24 -34.84
C GLY A 280 -31.83 53.85 -34.33
N GLY A 281 -30.82 53.05 -34.00
CA GLY A 281 -31.00 51.67 -33.53
C GLY A 281 -31.81 51.59 -32.24
N VAL A 282 -32.56 50.51 -32.06
CA VAL A 282 -33.52 50.37 -30.95
C VAL A 282 -32.84 50.17 -29.58
N LEU A 283 -31.64 49.57 -29.57
CA LEU A 283 -30.95 49.10 -28.37
C LEU A 283 -30.58 50.23 -27.36
N PRO A 284 -29.95 51.37 -27.76
CA PRO A 284 -29.57 52.42 -26.81
C PRO A 284 -30.78 53.12 -26.18
N MET A 285 -31.92 53.12 -26.86
CA MET A 285 -33.16 53.72 -26.36
C MET A 285 -33.80 52.86 -25.28
N LEU A 286 -33.83 51.54 -25.47
CA LEU A 286 -34.31 50.57 -24.47
C LEU A 286 -33.50 50.60 -23.17
N VAL A 287 -32.17 50.57 -23.26
CA VAL A 287 -31.29 50.60 -22.08
C VAL A 287 -31.48 51.89 -21.27
N ARG A 288 -31.57 53.05 -21.95
CA ARG A 288 -31.78 54.35 -21.29
C ARG A 288 -33.17 54.48 -20.66
N GLU A 289 -34.19 53.90 -21.26
CA GLU A 289 -35.56 53.90 -20.72
C GLU A 289 -35.68 52.96 -19.51
N PHE A 290 -35.00 51.81 -19.53
CA PHE A 290 -34.91 50.87 -18.40
C PHE A 290 -34.28 51.56 -17.18
N PHE A 291 -33.06 52.09 -17.31
CA PHE A 291 -32.38 52.78 -16.20
C PHE A 291 -33.09 54.03 -15.66
N ARG A 292 -33.98 54.67 -16.45
CA ARG A 292 -34.79 55.80 -15.97
C ARG A 292 -36.00 55.37 -15.15
N ASN A 293 -36.59 54.21 -15.48
CA ASN A 293 -37.87 53.77 -14.91
C ASN A 293 -37.69 52.68 -13.83
N THR A 294 -36.50 52.09 -13.68
CA THR A 294 -36.15 51.19 -12.58
C THR A 294 -35.84 51.97 -11.29
N PRO A 295 -36.51 51.67 -10.16
CA PRO A 295 -36.17 52.27 -8.86
C PRO A 295 -34.72 51.98 -8.44
N ALA A 296 -34.04 52.99 -7.87
CA ALA A 296 -32.63 52.88 -7.48
C ALA A 296 -32.34 51.72 -6.50
N TRP A 297 -33.31 51.36 -5.64
CA TRP A 297 -33.18 50.21 -4.74
C TRP A 297 -33.05 48.87 -5.49
N LEU A 298 -33.70 48.71 -6.64
CA LEU A 298 -33.64 47.48 -7.43
C LEU A 298 -32.31 47.36 -8.18
N VAL A 299 -31.78 48.47 -8.68
CA VAL A 299 -30.43 48.52 -9.27
C VAL A 299 -29.37 48.18 -8.21
N SER A 300 -29.51 48.75 -7.01
CA SER A 300 -28.65 48.42 -5.86
C SER A 300 -28.76 46.96 -5.46
N LEU A 301 -29.97 46.40 -5.37
CA LEU A 301 -30.20 45.00 -5.04
C LEU A 301 -29.50 44.06 -6.04
N VAL A 302 -29.73 44.26 -7.34
CA VAL A 302 -29.08 43.44 -8.40
C VAL A 302 -27.56 43.54 -8.33
N PHE A 303 -27.01 44.74 -8.13
CA PHE A 303 -25.57 44.92 -7.98
C PHE A 303 -25.00 44.16 -6.77
N HIS A 304 -25.63 44.28 -5.60
CA HIS A 304 -25.18 43.59 -4.39
C HIS A 304 -25.40 42.07 -4.46
N THR A 305 -26.46 41.58 -5.10
CA THR A 305 -26.65 40.14 -5.36
C THR A 305 -25.55 39.58 -6.26
N VAL A 306 -25.20 40.27 -7.35
CA VAL A 306 -24.08 39.84 -8.22
C VAL A 306 -22.75 39.90 -7.45
N LEU A 307 -22.51 40.95 -6.67
CA LEU A 307 -21.31 41.07 -5.83
C LEU A 307 -21.20 39.93 -4.81
N LEU A 308 -22.29 39.57 -4.13
CA LEU A 308 -22.34 38.46 -3.17
C LEU A 308 -22.14 37.10 -3.83
N ILE A 309 -22.67 36.88 -5.05
CA ILE A 309 -22.42 35.66 -5.82
C ILE A 309 -20.94 35.56 -6.20
N LEU A 310 -20.31 36.66 -6.65
CA LEU A 310 -18.88 36.70 -6.95
C LEU A 310 -18.03 36.50 -5.69
N LEU A 311 -18.44 37.05 -4.55
CA LEU A 311 -17.76 36.84 -3.27
C LEU A 311 -17.87 35.38 -2.80
N ALA A 312 -19.05 34.76 -2.96
CA ALA A 312 -19.26 33.35 -2.64
C ALA A 312 -18.39 32.45 -3.52
N LEU A 313 -18.36 32.68 -4.84
CA LEU A 313 -17.49 31.95 -5.78
C LEU A 313 -15.99 32.17 -5.53
N TYR A 314 -15.61 33.26 -4.86
CA TYR A 314 -14.25 33.48 -4.39
C TYR A 314 -13.96 32.72 -3.09
N VAL A 315 -14.86 32.76 -2.10
CA VAL A 315 -14.71 32.06 -0.80
C VAL A 315 -14.76 30.54 -0.96
N PHE A 316 -15.67 30.01 -1.78
CA PHE A 316 -15.79 28.57 -2.04
C PHE A 316 -14.71 28.01 -2.99
N ARG A 317 -13.76 28.84 -3.45
CA ARG A 317 -12.65 28.39 -4.31
C ARG A 317 -11.63 27.51 -3.58
N ASP A 318 -11.44 27.77 -2.29
CA ASP A 318 -10.44 27.07 -1.45
C ASP A 318 -11.08 26.09 -0.45
N ALA A 319 -12.39 25.85 -0.55
CA ALA A 319 -13.14 24.89 0.28
C ALA A 319 -12.99 23.44 -0.22
N GLY A 320 -11.74 22.96 -0.32
CA GLY A 320 -11.37 21.65 -0.85
C GLY A 320 -11.35 20.51 0.18
N ASP A 321 -12.47 20.27 0.86
CA ASP A 321 -12.65 19.14 1.79
C ASP A 321 -14.11 18.61 1.73
N PRO A 322 -14.36 17.37 1.27
CA PRO A 322 -15.69 16.80 1.17
C PRO A 322 -16.14 15.96 2.40
N ASP A 323 -15.27 15.72 3.40
CA ASP A 323 -15.46 14.67 4.42
C ASP A 323 -16.43 15.03 5.56
N ASN A 324 -17.48 15.81 5.28
CA ASN A 324 -18.51 16.20 6.27
C ASN A 324 -19.95 16.25 5.73
N THR A 325 -20.27 15.48 4.67
CA THR A 325 -21.66 15.15 4.35
C THR A 325 -22.19 14.08 5.31
N ILE A 326 -22.95 14.51 6.32
CA ILE A 326 -23.70 13.58 7.20
C ILE A 326 -24.82 12.93 6.37
N VAL A 327 -24.50 11.80 5.74
CA VAL A 327 -25.50 10.94 5.08
C VAL A 327 -26.30 10.25 6.17
N LEU A 328 -27.51 10.76 6.43
CA LEU A 328 -28.44 10.18 7.39
C LEU A 328 -29.09 8.91 6.82
N SER A 329 -28.31 7.84 6.70
CA SER A 329 -28.78 6.53 6.25
C SER A 329 -29.87 6.04 7.20
N THR A 330 -31.12 6.12 6.75
CA THR A 330 -32.28 5.68 7.52
C THR A 330 -32.39 4.16 7.40
N SER A 331 -31.53 3.45 8.14
CA SER A 331 -31.60 2.00 8.27
C SER A 331 -32.93 1.64 8.91
N ILE A 332 -33.85 1.08 8.11
CA ILE A 332 -35.09 0.51 8.62
C ILE A 332 -34.72 -0.75 9.39
N SER A 333 -34.57 -0.60 10.71
CA SER A 333 -34.48 -1.73 11.63
C SER A 333 -35.81 -2.48 11.58
N MET A 334 -35.86 -3.51 10.73
CA MET A 334 -36.97 -4.45 10.68
C MET A 334 -37.26 -4.98 12.09
N PRO A 335 -38.53 -5.09 12.52
CA PRO A 335 -38.85 -5.62 13.85
C PRO A 335 -38.23 -7.00 14.04
N ARG A 336 -37.37 -7.14 15.04
CA ARG A 336 -36.74 -8.41 15.40
C ARG A 336 -37.78 -9.29 16.11
N GLU A 337 -38.45 -10.15 15.35
CA GLU A 337 -39.25 -11.22 15.96
C GLU A 337 -38.33 -12.23 16.65
N GLU A 338 -38.57 -12.48 17.94
CA GLU A 338 -37.86 -13.49 18.72
C GLU A 338 -38.34 -14.88 18.28
N GLY A 339 -37.51 -15.57 17.49
CA GLY A 339 -37.85 -16.87 16.91
C GLY A 339 -37.36 -17.09 15.48
N ALA A 340 -36.80 -16.06 14.82
CA ALA A 340 -36.14 -16.22 13.52
C ALA A 340 -34.86 -17.07 13.64
N GLU A 341 -34.99 -18.37 13.40
CA GLU A 341 -33.89 -19.32 13.28
C GLU A 341 -32.99 -18.91 12.10
N ILE A 342 -31.78 -18.43 12.41
CA ILE A 342 -30.81 -18.04 11.39
C ILE A 342 -30.22 -19.32 10.79
N LEU A 343 -30.92 -19.87 9.80
CA LEU A 343 -30.31 -20.81 8.86
C LEU A 343 -29.05 -20.13 8.28
N PRO A 344 -27.85 -20.69 8.47
CA PRO A 344 -26.65 -20.11 7.88
C PRO A 344 -26.80 -20.15 6.37
N ASP A 345 -26.71 -18.98 5.73
CA ASP A 345 -26.86 -18.85 4.28
C ASP A 345 -25.77 -19.67 3.58
N LYS A 346 -26.19 -20.77 2.96
CA LYS A 346 -25.28 -21.74 2.32
C LYS A 346 -24.64 -21.17 1.06
N ASP A 347 -25.21 -20.08 0.53
CA ASP A 347 -24.79 -19.41 -0.68
C ASP A 347 -24.19 -18.02 -0.38
N GLN A 348 -23.49 -17.86 0.77
CA GLN A 348 -22.44 -16.84 0.87
C GLN A 348 -21.37 -17.11 -0.20
N GLU A 349 -21.51 -16.46 -1.34
CA GLU A 349 -20.55 -16.53 -2.44
C GLU A 349 -19.19 -16.03 -1.96
N VAL A 350 -18.17 -16.90 -2.09
CA VAL A 350 -16.79 -16.57 -1.72
C VAL A 350 -16.28 -15.53 -2.72
N ARG A 351 -16.42 -14.24 -2.37
CA ARG A 351 -15.95 -13.13 -3.21
C ARG A 351 -14.42 -13.12 -3.25
N PHE A 352 -13.87 -13.59 -4.36
CA PHE A 352 -12.45 -13.51 -4.66
C PHE A 352 -12.10 -12.08 -5.08
N ASP A 353 -11.12 -11.47 -4.42
CA ASP A 353 -10.68 -10.10 -4.75
C ASP A 353 -9.82 -10.06 -6.03
N LEU A 354 -9.26 -11.21 -6.41
CA LEU A 354 -8.41 -11.44 -7.58
C LEU A 354 -9.08 -12.39 -8.58
N PRO A 355 -8.75 -12.28 -9.88
CA PRO A 355 -9.36 -13.12 -10.90
C PRO A 355 -8.86 -14.57 -10.79
N VAL A 356 -9.81 -15.51 -10.82
CA VAL A 356 -9.56 -16.94 -11.00
C VAL A 356 -9.38 -17.22 -12.50
N PRO A 357 -8.42 -18.08 -12.93
CA PRO A 357 -8.31 -18.47 -14.33
C PRO A 357 -9.61 -19.08 -14.88
N PRO A 358 -10.11 -18.65 -16.06
CA PRO A 358 -11.40 -19.09 -16.60
C PRO A 358 -11.43 -20.58 -17.01
N GLU A 359 -10.28 -21.24 -17.09
CA GLU A 359 -10.13 -22.66 -17.38
C GLU A 359 -10.48 -23.57 -16.17
N ILE A 360 -10.73 -22.99 -14.99
CA ILE A 360 -10.93 -23.72 -13.73
C ILE A 360 -12.42 -23.89 -13.40
N ASP A 361 -12.87 -25.15 -13.28
CA ASP A 361 -14.25 -25.45 -12.92
C ASP A 361 -14.52 -25.23 -11.42
N MET A 362 -15.04 -24.06 -11.09
CA MET A 362 -15.45 -23.65 -9.75
C MET A 362 -16.71 -24.38 -9.22
N LYS A 363 -17.37 -25.22 -10.03
CA LYS A 363 -18.50 -26.06 -9.58
C LYS A 363 -18.04 -27.31 -8.83
N ASN A 364 -16.79 -27.73 -9.04
CA ASN A 364 -16.20 -28.82 -8.26
C ASN A 364 -15.83 -28.30 -6.85
N PRO A 365 -16.34 -28.91 -5.75
CA PRO A 365 -16.05 -28.47 -4.39
C PRO A 365 -14.57 -28.56 -4.02
N ASP A 366 -13.84 -29.56 -4.52
CA ASP A 366 -12.39 -29.70 -4.27
C ASP A 366 -11.62 -28.54 -4.88
N THR A 367 -11.97 -28.19 -6.12
CA THR A 367 -11.43 -27.01 -6.83
C THR A 367 -11.75 -25.72 -6.07
N LYS A 368 -13.02 -25.53 -5.66
CA LYS A 368 -13.45 -24.36 -4.88
C LYS A 368 -12.66 -24.22 -3.57
N ALA A 369 -12.39 -25.33 -2.88
CA ALA A 369 -11.57 -25.35 -1.66
C ALA A 369 -10.10 -24.98 -1.93
N VAL A 370 -9.49 -25.49 -3.01
CA VAL A 370 -8.13 -25.13 -3.41
C VAL A 370 -8.01 -23.64 -3.76
N ILE A 371 -8.98 -23.08 -4.50
CA ILE A 371 -8.97 -21.65 -4.85
C ILE A 371 -9.26 -20.77 -3.62
N ALA A 372 -10.14 -21.20 -2.70
CA ALA A 372 -10.34 -20.52 -1.42
C ALA A 372 -9.06 -20.50 -0.56
N ARG A 373 -8.30 -21.60 -0.51
CA ARG A 373 -7.01 -21.63 0.18
C ARG A 373 -5.94 -20.78 -0.52
N ALA A 374 -5.96 -20.74 -1.85
CA ALA A 374 -5.08 -19.86 -2.62
C ALA A 374 -5.37 -18.38 -2.32
N ASP A 375 -6.63 -17.98 -2.23
CA ASP A 375 -6.97 -16.59 -1.87
C ASP A 375 -6.58 -16.24 -0.42
N GLN A 376 -6.65 -17.20 0.53
CA GLN A 376 -6.07 -17.03 1.87
C GLN A 376 -4.55 -16.77 1.81
N ASP A 377 -3.78 -17.62 1.12
CA ASP A 377 -2.32 -17.40 0.94
C ASP A 377 -2.08 -16.03 0.25
N ALA A 378 -2.87 -15.66 -0.77
CA ALA A 378 -2.76 -14.40 -1.51
C ALA A 378 -3.21 -13.16 -0.72
N ARG A 379 -3.88 -13.31 0.43
CA ARG A 379 -4.21 -12.21 1.36
C ARG A 379 -3.04 -11.86 2.28
N GLU A 380 -2.09 -12.78 2.51
CA GLU A 380 -0.91 -12.55 3.40
C GLU A 380 0.05 -11.44 2.91
N LEU A 381 -0.04 -11.05 1.64
CA LEU A 381 0.79 -9.99 1.03
C LEU A 381 0.07 -8.64 0.89
N ARG A 382 -1.17 -8.54 1.40
CA ARG A 382 -1.99 -7.33 1.29
C ARG A 382 -1.96 -6.55 2.60
N ILE A 383 -2.06 -5.23 2.49
CA ILE A 383 -2.30 -4.32 3.62
C ILE A 383 -3.62 -3.62 3.34
N ASP A 384 -4.41 -3.35 4.38
CA ASP A 384 -5.65 -2.58 4.28
C ASP A 384 -5.42 -1.25 3.54
N PRO A 385 -6.17 -0.94 2.45
CA PRO A 385 -6.09 0.36 1.79
C PRO A 385 -6.35 1.56 2.71
N ALA A 386 -7.12 1.38 3.78
CA ALA A 386 -7.37 2.39 4.81
C ALA A 386 -6.23 2.49 5.86
N SER A 387 -5.15 1.71 5.73
CA SER A 387 -4.01 1.76 6.65
C SER A 387 -3.34 3.13 6.65
N THR A 388 -3.28 3.73 7.84
CA THR A 388 -2.68 5.03 8.16
C THR A 388 -1.22 4.93 8.64
N ASP A 389 -0.52 3.85 8.26
CA ASP A 389 0.90 3.65 8.59
C ASP A 389 1.74 4.87 8.15
N PRO A 390 2.41 5.59 9.08
CA PRO A 390 3.14 6.81 8.76
C PRO A 390 4.42 6.58 7.95
N THR A 391 4.86 5.33 7.79
CA THR A 391 5.99 4.97 6.91
C THR A 391 5.58 4.83 5.45
N LEU A 392 4.29 4.69 5.15
CA LEU A 392 3.77 4.60 3.78
C LEU A 392 3.38 5.99 3.24
N PRO A 393 3.66 6.29 1.96
CA PRO A 393 3.20 7.51 1.32
C PRO A 393 1.65 7.57 1.21
N PRO A 394 1.02 8.76 1.12
CA PRO A 394 -0.42 8.86 0.94
C PRO A 394 -0.90 8.15 -0.34
N LEU A 395 -1.93 7.30 -0.24
CA LEU A 395 -2.38 6.41 -1.31
C LEU A 395 -2.68 7.13 -2.64
N GLN A 396 -3.28 8.33 -2.60
CA GLN A 396 -3.54 9.11 -3.80
C GLN A 396 -2.25 9.57 -4.51
N ARG A 397 -1.17 9.83 -3.77
CA ARG A 397 0.16 10.15 -4.34
C ARG A 397 0.73 8.93 -5.07
N VAL A 398 0.52 7.72 -4.53
CA VAL A 398 0.91 6.45 -5.14
C VAL A 398 0.15 6.21 -6.45
N LYS A 399 -1.18 6.27 -6.43
CA LYS A 399 -2.02 6.14 -7.64
C LYS A 399 -1.67 7.17 -8.71
N ASN A 400 -1.45 8.43 -8.32
CA ASN A 400 -1.04 9.50 -9.24
C ASN A 400 0.34 9.24 -9.87
N ALA A 401 1.30 8.71 -9.10
CA ALA A 401 2.64 8.37 -9.62
C ALA A 401 2.61 7.23 -10.65
N ILE A 402 1.78 6.19 -10.38
CA ILE A 402 1.55 5.06 -11.30
C ILE A 402 0.88 5.55 -12.59
N ALA A 403 -0.22 6.30 -12.48
CA ALA A 403 -0.98 6.78 -13.64
C ALA A 403 -0.19 7.74 -14.53
N ALA A 404 0.65 8.59 -13.94
CA ALA A 404 1.52 9.47 -14.70
C ALA A 404 2.66 8.71 -15.42
N ASN A 405 3.11 7.57 -14.89
CA ASN A 405 4.33 6.86 -15.29
C ASN A 405 5.51 7.86 -15.45
N ALA A 406 5.69 8.69 -14.42
CA ALA A 406 6.47 9.94 -14.44
C ALA A 406 7.99 9.75 -14.40
N GLY A 407 8.50 8.74 -15.12
CA GLY A 407 9.91 8.39 -15.18
C GLY A 407 10.39 7.57 -13.98
N VAL A 408 11.71 7.49 -13.85
CA VAL A 408 12.40 6.44 -13.07
C VAL A 408 12.04 6.45 -11.58
N GLY A 409 11.74 7.60 -10.99
CA GLY A 409 11.35 7.71 -9.58
C GLY A 409 9.94 7.18 -9.25
N SER A 410 9.09 6.92 -10.25
CA SER A 410 7.76 6.32 -10.04
C SER A 410 7.74 4.79 -10.16
N THR A 411 8.83 4.16 -10.61
CA THR A 411 8.89 2.73 -10.94
C THR A 411 8.51 1.81 -9.77
N TYR A 412 8.78 2.21 -8.52
CA TYR A 412 8.48 1.41 -7.32
C TYR A 412 7.09 1.67 -6.72
N ALA A 413 6.35 2.68 -7.19
CA ALA A 413 5.03 3.02 -6.63
C ALA A 413 4.02 1.88 -6.76
N ALA A 414 4.15 1.04 -7.79
CA ALA A 414 3.35 -0.16 -8.00
C ALA A 414 3.52 -1.24 -6.92
N ARG A 415 4.60 -1.19 -6.12
CA ARG A 415 4.90 -2.17 -5.07
C ARG A 415 4.22 -1.89 -3.73
N ASP A 416 3.49 -0.79 -3.60
CA ASP A 416 2.67 -0.52 -2.41
C ASP A 416 1.59 -1.61 -2.26
N PRO A 417 1.55 -2.36 -1.14
CA PRO A 417 0.62 -3.48 -0.97
C PRO A 417 -0.87 -3.12 -1.08
N ARG A 418 -1.24 -1.83 -0.97
CA ARG A 418 -2.63 -1.35 -1.02
C ARG A 418 -3.19 -1.23 -2.45
N VAL A 419 -2.34 -0.95 -3.45
CA VAL A 419 -2.74 -0.91 -4.89
C VAL A 419 -2.58 -2.26 -5.58
N ARG A 420 -1.97 -3.24 -4.90
CA ARG A 420 -1.58 -4.55 -5.42
C ARG A 420 -2.71 -5.28 -6.16
N VAL A 421 -3.91 -5.31 -5.60
CA VAL A 421 -5.07 -6.00 -6.18
C VAL A 421 -5.49 -5.39 -7.53
N GLU A 422 -5.48 -4.06 -7.64
CA GLU A 422 -5.84 -3.33 -8.86
C GLU A 422 -4.83 -3.60 -9.99
N ILE A 423 -3.53 -3.58 -9.66
CA ILE A 423 -2.45 -3.80 -10.63
C ILE A 423 -2.42 -5.25 -11.11
N VAL A 424 -2.57 -6.23 -10.20
CA VAL A 424 -2.60 -7.65 -10.54
C VAL A 424 -3.77 -7.98 -11.47
N LYS A 425 -4.96 -7.41 -11.24
CA LYS A 425 -6.11 -7.50 -12.17
C LYS A 425 -5.73 -6.95 -13.55
N HIS A 426 -5.21 -5.73 -13.62
CA HIS A 426 -4.99 -4.99 -14.87
C HIS A 426 -3.85 -5.55 -15.75
N GLU A 427 -2.79 -6.07 -15.14
CA GLU A 427 -1.63 -6.63 -15.85
C GLU A 427 -1.72 -8.14 -16.10
N GLY A 428 -2.75 -8.80 -15.56
CA GLY A 428 -3.09 -10.20 -15.86
C GLY A 428 -2.39 -11.25 -15.00
N GLY A 429 -2.16 -10.96 -13.73
CA GLY A 429 -1.93 -11.99 -12.70
C GLY A 429 -3.26 -12.59 -12.23
N THR A 430 -3.22 -13.58 -11.33
CA THR A 430 -4.40 -14.30 -10.82
C THR A 430 -4.26 -14.63 -9.33
N THR A 431 -5.36 -15.07 -8.71
CA THR A 431 -5.35 -15.58 -7.32
C THR A 431 -4.29 -16.66 -7.12
N LEU A 432 -4.09 -17.54 -8.11
CA LEU A 432 -3.09 -18.61 -8.05
C LEU A 432 -1.64 -18.10 -8.16
N THR A 433 -1.36 -17.08 -8.96
CA THR A 433 0.01 -16.52 -9.06
C THR A 433 0.40 -15.81 -7.78
N GLU A 434 -0.52 -15.04 -7.20
CA GLU A 434 -0.29 -14.32 -5.94
C GLU A 434 -0.15 -15.27 -4.75
N ALA A 435 -0.95 -16.34 -4.70
CA ALA A 435 -0.79 -17.41 -3.72
C ALA A 435 0.58 -18.12 -3.87
N ALA A 436 1.07 -18.30 -5.10
CA ALA A 436 2.37 -18.90 -5.35
C ALA A 436 3.52 -17.98 -4.91
N VAL A 437 3.43 -16.66 -5.15
CA VAL A 437 4.36 -15.66 -4.59
C VAL A 437 4.37 -15.72 -3.05
N ALA A 438 3.20 -15.68 -2.42
CA ALA A 438 3.07 -15.72 -0.95
C ALA A 438 3.73 -16.96 -0.33
N ARG A 439 3.44 -18.16 -0.86
CA ARG A 439 4.08 -19.41 -0.41
C ARG A 439 5.60 -19.42 -0.68
N GLY A 440 6.06 -18.83 -1.78
CA GLY A 440 7.49 -18.71 -2.08
C GLY A 440 8.24 -17.82 -1.10
N LEU A 441 7.68 -16.66 -0.76
CA LEU A 441 8.21 -15.76 0.27
C LEU A 441 8.22 -16.42 1.65
N ARG A 442 7.13 -17.10 2.03
CA ARG A 442 7.03 -17.88 3.27
C ARG A 442 8.10 -18.96 3.33
N TRP A 443 8.31 -19.70 2.24
CA TRP A 443 9.36 -20.70 2.13
C TRP A 443 10.76 -20.10 2.30
N MET A 444 11.07 -18.99 1.62
CA MET A 444 12.38 -18.35 1.73
C MET A 444 12.64 -17.78 3.14
N ALA A 445 11.64 -17.19 3.80
CA ALA A 445 11.77 -16.70 5.17
C ALA A 445 12.10 -17.81 6.18
N MET A 446 11.54 -19.02 6.01
CA MET A 446 11.85 -20.16 6.87
C MET A 446 13.29 -20.66 6.76
N HIS A 447 14.01 -20.37 5.67
CA HIS A 447 15.40 -20.82 5.43
C HIS A 447 16.42 -19.68 5.58
N GLN A 448 16.11 -18.67 6.40
CA GLN A 448 17.04 -17.61 6.82
C GLN A 448 17.90 -18.11 7.99
N LEU A 449 19.21 -17.85 7.95
CA LEU A 449 20.14 -18.17 9.04
C LEU A 449 20.04 -17.16 10.18
N GLU A 450 20.52 -17.54 11.37
CA GLU A 450 20.48 -16.73 12.59
C GLU A 450 21.25 -15.39 12.49
N ASP A 451 22.19 -15.25 11.55
CA ASP A 451 22.89 -13.99 11.26
C ASP A 451 22.21 -13.14 10.17
N GLY A 452 21.02 -13.53 9.71
CA GLY A 452 20.22 -12.81 8.74
C GLY A 452 20.47 -13.17 7.27
N ARG A 453 21.50 -13.96 6.96
CA ARG A 453 21.85 -14.35 5.58
C ARG A 453 21.04 -15.55 5.08
N TRP A 454 21.14 -15.80 3.80
CA TRP A 454 20.80 -17.10 3.18
C TRP A 454 22.04 -17.75 2.58
N SER A 455 21.95 -19.03 2.19
CA SER A 455 23.01 -19.72 1.47
C SER A 455 22.46 -20.58 0.34
N LEU A 456 23.09 -20.54 -0.84
CA LEU A 456 22.71 -21.39 -2.00
C LEU A 456 23.04 -22.87 -1.75
N HIS A 457 24.13 -23.13 -1.03
CA HIS A 457 24.67 -24.47 -0.80
C HIS A 457 24.22 -25.08 0.52
N ASP A 458 24.07 -24.28 1.58
CA ASP A 458 23.65 -24.74 2.92
C ASP A 458 22.29 -24.19 3.37
N PHE A 459 21.30 -24.21 2.46
CA PHE A 459 19.94 -23.78 2.81
C PHE A 459 19.22 -24.76 3.77
N ARG A 460 19.74 -25.98 4.01
CA ARG A 460 19.02 -27.04 4.74
C ARG A 460 19.30 -27.10 6.25
N HIS A 461 19.69 -25.98 6.84
CA HIS A 461 19.95 -25.84 8.28
C HIS A 461 18.66 -25.96 9.14
N VAL A 462 17.48 -25.73 8.55
CA VAL A 462 16.19 -25.79 9.25
C VAL A 462 15.90 -27.23 9.72
N ALA A 463 15.51 -27.37 10.99
CA ALA A 463 15.22 -28.68 11.58
C ALA A 463 14.08 -29.39 10.82
N GLY A 464 14.32 -30.64 10.39
CA GLY A 464 13.34 -31.41 9.60
C GLY A 464 13.36 -31.11 8.08
N CYS A 465 14.19 -30.19 7.59
CA CYS A 465 14.28 -29.86 6.17
C CYS A 465 14.70 -31.07 5.32
N ASN A 466 13.76 -31.62 4.54
CA ASN A 466 13.98 -32.73 3.62
C ASN A 466 14.08 -32.31 2.15
N CYS A 467 14.18 -31.00 1.89
CA CYS A 467 14.27 -30.42 0.56
C CYS A 467 15.48 -30.91 -0.24
N ARG A 468 15.37 -30.89 -1.57
CA ARG A 468 16.44 -31.30 -2.51
C ARG A 468 16.92 -30.13 -3.36
N GLY A 469 18.12 -30.30 -3.94
CA GLY A 469 18.73 -29.33 -4.86
C GLY A 469 19.45 -28.18 -4.15
N THR A 470 20.51 -28.49 -3.43
CA THR A 470 21.51 -27.50 -2.98
C THR A 470 22.34 -27.05 -4.17
N GLY A 471 22.64 -25.76 -4.24
CA GLY A 471 23.54 -25.20 -5.24
C GLY A 471 25.00 -25.58 -4.96
N ALA A 472 25.82 -25.59 -6.01
CA ALA A 472 27.28 -25.76 -5.90
C ALA A 472 28.04 -24.46 -5.59
N THR A 473 27.38 -23.29 -5.61
CA THR A 473 28.03 -21.99 -5.39
C THR A 473 28.09 -21.61 -3.91
N HIS A 474 29.32 -21.45 -3.40
CA HIS A 474 29.60 -20.94 -2.07
C HIS A 474 29.70 -19.40 -2.08
N ASN A 475 28.55 -18.73 -2.26
CA ASN A 475 28.46 -17.27 -2.18
C ASN A 475 27.14 -16.85 -1.50
N ASP A 476 27.23 -16.50 -0.22
CA ASP A 476 26.08 -16.15 0.61
C ASP A 476 25.57 -14.72 0.34
N ALA A 477 26.41 -13.85 -0.25
CA ALA A 477 25.96 -12.56 -0.76
C ALA A 477 25.11 -12.70 -2.03
N ALA A 478 25.44 -13.66 -2.91
CA ALA A 478 24.57 -14.04 -4.02
C ALA A 478 23.22 -14.56 -3.48
N ALA A 479 23.26 -15.50 -2.52
CA ALA A 479 22.07 -16.07 -1.90
C ALA A 479 21.15 -15.01 -1.29
N THR A 480 21.72 -14.16 -0.42
CA THR A 480 20.99 -13.14 0.33
C THR A 480 20.41 -12.08 -0.60
N SER A 481 21.17 -11.64 -1.61
CA SER A 481 20.67 -10.67 -2.60
C SER A 481 19.54 -11.26 -3.45
N LEU A 482 19.70 -12.50 -3.93
CA LEU A 482 18.65 -13.19 -4.70
C LEU A 482 17.35 -13.31 -3.89
N VAL A 483 17.43 -13.60 -2.59
CA VAL A 483 16.26 -13.78 -1.73
C VAL A 483 15.63 -12.45 -1.27
N LEU A 484 16.42 -11.40 -1.08
CA LEU A 484 15.89 -10.07 -0.75
C LEU A 484 15.18 -9.39 -1.93
N LEU A 485 15.58 -9.70 -3.17
CA LEU A 485 14.88 -9.20 -4.36
C LEU A 485 13.36 -9.44 -4.29
N PRO A 486 12.82 -10.67 -4.17
CA PRO A 486 11.38 -10.90 -4.15
C PRO A 486 10.67 -10.25 -2.94
N PHE A 487 11.24 -10.25 -1.73
CA PHE A 487 10.63 -9.50 -0.62
C PHE A 487 10.39 -8.03 -0.98
N LEU A 488 11.40 -7.34 -1.53
CA LEU A 488 11.28 -5.96 -2.03
C LEU A 488 10.36 -5.84 -3.27
N GLY A 489 10.17 -6.90 -4.04
CA GLY A 489 9.22 -6.95 -5.16
C GLY A 489 7.77 -6.98 -4.69
N ALA A 490 7.50 -7.76 -3.65
CA ALA A 490 6.19 -7.90 -2.99
C ALA A 490 5.88 -6.77 -1.97
N GLY A 491 6.62 -5.66 -2.02
CA GLY A 491 6.37 -4.50 -1.15
C GLY A 491 6.82 -4.66 0.30
N GLN A 492 7.53 -5.74 0.64
CA GLN A 492 8.04 -6.00 1.98
C GLN A 492 9.40 -5.30 2.12
N SER A 493 9.55 -4.41 3.11
CA SER A 493 10.77 -3.65 3.37
C SER A 493 11.20 -3.81 4.84
N HIS A 494 12.38 -3.32 5.21
CA HIS A 494 12.82 -3.30 6.62
C HIS A 494 12.00 -2.36 7.52
N LEU A 495 11.05 -1.59 6.96
CA LEU A 495 10.11 -0.75 7.70
C LEU A 495 8.67 -1.32 7.70
N VAL A 496 8.23 -1.95 6.60
CA VAL A 496 6.82 -2.33 6.36
C VAL A 496 6.67 -3.77 5.89
N GLY A 497 5.66 -4.45 6.42
CA GLY A 497 5.19 -5.76 5.94
C GLY A 497 5.41 -6.89 6.93
N ASN A 498 4.87 -8.06 6.62
CA ASN A 498 4.93 -9.26 7.48
C ASN A 498 6.34 -9.85 7.57
N TYR A 499 7.19 -9.57 6.58
CA TYR A 499 8.59 -10.03 6.52
C TYR A 499 9.61 -8.94 6.92
N ARG A 500 9.15 -7.87 7.59
CA ARG A 500 9.98 -6.70 7.92
C ARG A 500 11.30 -7.06 8.60
N ASP A 501 11.24 -7.90 9.63
CA ASP A 501 12.41 -8.22 10.45
C ASP A 501 13.36 -9.17 9.70
N THR A 502 12.84 -10.04 8.84
CA THR A 502 13.60 -10.87 7.89
C THR A 502 14.35 -10.01 6.86
N VAL A 503 13.69 -9.01 6.27
CA VAL A 503 14.30 -8.09 5.30
C VAL A 503 15.35 -7.20 5.98
N SER A 504 15.06 -6.70 7.19
CA SER A 504 15.99 -5.88 7.98
C SER A 504 17.30 -6.62 8.28
N GLN A 505 17.22 -7.87 8.74
CA GLN A 505 18.40 -8.69 9.02
C GLN A 505 19.22 -8.99 7.75
N GLY A 506 18.57 -9.32 6.63
CA GLY A 506 19.27 -9.57 5.37
C GLY A 506 19.93 -8.32 4.76
N LEU A 507 19.25 -7.16 4.81
CA LEU A 507 19.83 -5.89 4.37
C LEU A 507 21.02 -5.48 5.23
N ARG A 508 20.90 -5.61 6.56
CA ARG A 508 22.01 -5.40 7.49
C ARG A 508 23.19 -6.30 7.13
N TRP A 509 22.96 -7.60 6.95
CA TRP A 509 24.03 -8.55 6.62
C TRP A 509 24.80 -8.14 5.35
N LEU A 510 24.10 -7.68 4.31
CA LEU A 510 24.74 -7.18 3.08
C LEU A 510 25.57 -5.90 3.32
N VAL A 511 25.10 -4.98 4.17
CA VAL A 511 25.85 -3.75 4.52
C VAL A 511 27.08 -4.08 5.37
N ASP A 512 26.92 -4.92 6.40
CA ASP A 512 28.00 -5.36 7.30
C ASP A 512 29.08 -6.17 6.57
N HIS A 513 28.75 -6.79 5.42
CA HIS A 513 29.70 -7.53 4.55
C HIS A 513 30.14 -6.76 3.29
N GLN A 514 29.85 -5.46 3.16
CA GLN A 514 30.39 -4.63 2.09
C GLN A 514 31.89 -4.38 2.29
N ASP A 515 32.72 -4.55 1.25
CA ASP A 515 34.13 -4.17 1.32
C ASP A 515 34.24 -2.64 1.51
N PRO A 516 34.82 -2.15 2.63
CA PRO A 516 34.73 -0.75 3.00
C PRO A 516 35.58 0.17 2.11
N ASN A 517 36.54 -0.38 1.37
CA ASN A 517 37.51 0.36 0.54
C ASN A 517 37.07 0.45 -0.93
N THR A 518 36.38 -0.59 -1.42
CA THR A 518 36.04 -0.75 -2.84
C THR A 518 34.54 -0.69 -3.12
N GLY A 519 33.69 -0.82 -2.10
CA GLY A 519 32.22 -0.90 -2.25
C GLY A 519 31.70 -2.24 -2.74
N ASN A 520 32.59 -3.23 -2.94
CA ASN A 520 32.23 -4.56 -3.42
C ASN A 520 31.25 -5.27 -2.46
N LEU A 521 30.20 -5.88 -3.03
CA LEU A 521 29.20 -6.69 -2.33
C LEU A 521 29.22 -8.16 -2.75
N GLY A 522 30.12 -8.55 -3.67
CA GLY A 522 30.21 -9.90 -4.21
C GLY A 522 30.79 -10.96 -3.27
N GLY A 523 31.11 -10.57 -2.04
CA GLY A 523 31.91 -11.36 -1.09
C GLY A 523 33.39 -11.47 -1.50
N PRO A 524 34.17 -12.31 -0.79
CA PRO A 524 35.59 -12.52 -1.07
C PRO A 524 35.86 -13.41 -2.29
N SER A 525 34.82 -14.00 -2.92
CA SER A 525 35.03 -14.94 -4.02
C SER A 525 35.52 -14.24 -5.29
N ARG A 526 36.57 -14.83 -5.88
CA ARG A 526 37.11 -14.47 -7.20
C ARG A 526 36.63 -15.40 -8.31
N ASP A 527 35.63 -16.24 -8.03
CA ASP A 527 34.91 -16.97 -9.08
C ASP A 527 33.88 -16.07 -9.79
N ASN A 528 33.22 -16.63 -10.81
CA ASN A 528 32.26 -15.91 -11.63
C ASN A 528 31.06 -15.34 -10.85
N SER A 529 30.69 -15.93 -9.70
CA SER A 529 29.53 -15.54 -8.90
C SER A 529 29.66 -14.15 -8.27
N GLY A 530 30.87 -13.70 -7.94
CA GLY A 530 31.08 -12.44 -7.21
C GLY A 530 30.49 -11.23 -7.93
N VAL A 531 30.57 -11.17 -9.25
CA VAL A 531 30.08 -10.03 -10.03
C VAL A 531 28.55 -10.06 -10.18
N TYR A 532 27.95 -11.25 -10.32
CA TYR A 532 26.50 -11.42 -10.27
C TYR A 532 25.95 -11.02 -8.89
N ALA A 533 26.58 -11.52 -7.82
CA ALA A 533 26.24 -11.23 -6.44
C ALA A 533 26.30 -9.73 -6.15
N HIS A 534 27.37 -9.05 -6.57
CA HIS A 534 27.49 -7.60 -6.41
C HIS A 534 26.42 -6.81 -7.17
N GLY A 535 26.12 -7.17 -8.42
CA GLY A 535 25.05 -6.53 -9.21
C GLY A 535 23.68 -6.71 -8.55
N GLN A 536 23.38 -7.93 -8.09
CA GLN A 536 22.15 -8.27 -7.37
C GLN A 536 22.03 -7.51 -6.04
N ALA A 537 23.10 -7.46 -5.25
CA ALA A 537 23.16 -6.72 -3.99
C ALA A 537 22.96 -5.20 -4.20
N THR A 538 23.55 -4.65 -5.26
CA THR A 538 23.41 -3.23 -5.61
C THR A 538 21.97 -2.89 -6.03
N ILE A 539 21.28 -3.78 -6.76
CA ILE A 539 19.84 -3.65 -7.01
C ILE A 539 19.09 -3.65 -5.67
N VAL A 540 19.33 -4.62 -4.79
CA VAL A 540 18.65 -4.75 -3.48
C VAL A 540 18.80 -3.48 -2.64
N LEU A 541 20.02 -2.93 -2.50
CA LEU A 541 20.23 -1.68 -1.75
C LEU A 541 19.55 -0.47 -2.40
N CYS A 542 19.61 -0.35 -3.73
CA CYS A 542 18.96 0.76 -4.45
C CYS A 542 17.43 0.67 -4.39
N GLU A 543 16.85 -0.52 -4.55
CA GLU A 543 15.39 -0.73 -4.46
C GLU A 543 14.89 -0.49 -3.03
N ALA A 544 15.59 -1.00 -2.01
CA ALA A 544 15.24 -0.77 -0.61
C ALA A 544 15.34 0.72 -0.23
N TYR A 545 16.40 1.43 -0.64
CA TYR A 545 16.53 2.88 -0.45
C TYR A 545 15.41 3.64 -1.16
N ALA A 546 15.12 3.32 -2.43
CA ALA A 546 14.08 4.00 -3.20
C ALA A 546 12.65 3.78 -2.66
N MET A 547 12.38 2.61 -2.06
CA MET A 547 11.08 2.28 -1.46
C MET A 547 10.87 2.91 -0.09
N THR A 548 11.93 3.18 0.69
CA THR A 548 11.83 3.60 2.10
C THR A 548 12.32 5.01 2.37
N GLY A 549 13.23 5.54 1.55
CA GLY A 549 13.94 6.80 1.82
C GLY A 549 14.95 6.73 2.97
N ASP A 550 15.31 5.53 3.46
CA ASP A 550 16.22 5.38 4.61
C ASP A 550 17.68 5.68 4.23
N ASP A 551 18.15 6.88 4.58
CA ASP A 551 19.52 7.35 4.33
C ASP A 551 20.62 6.42 4.89
N LYS A 552 20.31 5.49 5.81
CA LYS A 552 21.27 4.46 6.25
C LYS A 552 21.72 3.55 5.10
N LEU A 553 20.82 3.20 4.19
CA LEU A 553 21.11 2.37 3.02
C LEU A 553 21.85 3.16 1.93
N ARG A 554 21.69 4.49 1.91
CA ARG A 554 22.19 5.37 0.85
C ARG A 554 23.70 5.28 0.66
N HIS A 555 24.49 5.36 1.73
CA HIS A 555 25.95 5.35 1.62
C HIS A 555 26.49 4.02 1.09
N ALA A 556 25.89 2.90 1.51
CA ALA A 556 26.24 1.57 1.01
C ALA A 556 25.86 1.41 -0.48
N ALA A 557 24.70 1.93 -0.89
CA ALA A 557 24.28 1.97 -2.30
C ALA A 557 25.21 2.84 -3.16
N GLU A 558 25.58 4.05 -2.71
CA GLU A 558 26.50 4.95 -3.43
C GLU A 558 27.88 4.30 -3.62
N LYS A 559 28.45 3.66 -2.59
CA LYS A 559 29.69 2.86 -2.70
C LYS A 559 29.55 1.68 -3.67
N ALA A 560 28.41 0.99 -3.63
CA ALA A 560 28.17 -0.17 -4.49
C ALA A 560 28.11 0.25 -5.97
N ILE A 561 27.42 1.36 -6.28
CA ILE A 561 27.41 1.98 -7.61
C ILE A 561 28.84 2.33 -8.06
N GLU A 562 29.64 2.96 -7.19
CA GLU A 562 31.04 3.30 -7.51
C GLU A 562 31.86 2.07 -7.91
N HIS A 563 31.67 0.92 -7.25
CA HIS A 563 32.31 -0.34 -7.63
C HIS A 563 31.91 -0.81 -9.05
N ILE A 564 30.64 -0.73 -9.42
CA ILE A 564 30.16 -1.03 -10.79
C ILE A 564 30.84 -0.09 -11.81
N LEU A 565 30.91 1.21 -11.51
CA LEU A 565 31.50 2.20 -12.41
C LEU A 565 33.01 2.00 -12.60
N ASN A 566 33.71 1.62 -11.54
CA ASN A 566 35.15 1.37 -11.55
C ASN A 566 35.53 0.00 -12.16
N THR A 567 34.57 -0.91 -12.32
CA THR A 567 34.79 -2.25 -12.92
C THR A 567 34.25 -2.39 -14.35
N GLN A 568 33.71 -1.33 -14.94
CA GLN A 568 33.26 -1.33 -16.35
C GLN A 568 34.46 -1.39 -17.32
N HIS A 569 34.45 -2.35 -18.23
CA HIS A 569 35.50 -2.55 -19.23
C HIS A 569 35.52 -1.46 -20.31
N GLN A 570 36.64 -1.36 -21.05
CA GLN A 570 36.76 -0.44 -22.19
C GLN A 570 35.82 -0.80 -23.37
N ASP A 571 35.38 -2.06 -23.47
CA ASP A 571 34.33 -2.47 -24.40
C ASP A 571 32.91 -2.09 -23.92
N GLY A 572 32.81 -1.46 -22.75
CA GLY A 572 31.59 -0.93 -22.15
C GLY A 572 30.72 -1.97 -21.44
N GLY A 573 31.13 -3.24 -21.42
CA GLY A 573 30.49 -4.26 -20.60
C GLY A 573 31.21 -4.49 -19.26
N TRP A 574 30.96 -5.65 -18.66
CA TRP A 574 31.60 -6.12 -17.44
C TRP A 574 32.01 -7.60 -17.57
N ARG A 575 32.92 -8.04 -16.69
CA ARG A 575 33.50 -9.39 -16.67
C ARG A 575 33.77 -9.84 -15.23
N TYR A 576 33.96 -11.15 -15.05
CA TYR A 576 34.30 -11.80 -13.79
C TYR A 576 35.58 -11.24 -13.13
N TYR A 577 35.56 -11.10 -11.80
CA TYR A 577 36.70 -10.59 -11.02
C TYR A 577 37.96 -11.43 -11.23
N GLY A 578 39.12 -10.79 -11.19
CA GLY A 578 40.42 -11.45 -11.44
C GLY A 578 40.72 -11.75 -12.92
N GLN A 579 39.75 -11.62 -13.84
CA GLN A 579 40.05 -11.56 -15.27
C GLN A 579 40.62 -10.18 -15.64
N ALA A 580 41.44 -10.12 -16.69
CA ALA A 580 42.00 -8.84 -17.15
C ALA A 580 40.91 -7.95 -17.76
N MET A 581 41.03 -6.63 -17.61
CA MET A 581 40.13 -5.63 -18.23
C MET A 581 40.13 -5.64 -19.77
N SER A 582 41.05 -6.39 -20.39
CA SER A 582 41.11 -6.70 -21.82
C SER A 582 40.35 -7.97 -22.24
N THR A 583 39.80 -8.72 -21.28
CA THR A 583 38.95 -9.89 -21.54
C THR A 583 37.59 -9.41 -22.05
N PRO A 584 37.07 -9.94 -23.18
CA PRO A 584 35.77 -9.52 -23.72
C PRO A 584 34.63 -9.73 -22.73
N SER A 585 33.89 -8.66 -22.44
CA SER A 585 32.72 -8.67 -21.55
C SER A 585 31.61 -9.58 -22.08
N ASP A 586 30.65 -9.95 -21.22
CA ASP A 586 29.47 -10.71 -21.64
C ASP A 586 28.12 -10.06 -21.27
N THR A 587 27.11 -10.44 -22.06
CA THR A 587 25.73 -9.95 -21.96
C THR A 587 25.08 -10.28 -20.61
N SER A 588 25.43 -11.41 -19.98
CA SER A 588 24.82 -11.84 -18.70
C SER A 588 25.31 -11.03 -17.50
N VAL A 589 26.58 -10.66 -17.43
CA VAL A 589 27.03 -9.74 -16.39
C VAL A 589 26.48 -8.33 -16.66
N VAL A 590 26.45 -7.91 -17.94
CA VAL A 590 25.91 -6.60 -18.36
C VAL A 590 24.45 -6.41 -17.93
N GLY A 591 23.59 -7.44 -18.01
CA GLY A 591 22.20 -7.36 -17.57
C GLY A 591 22.06 -6.91 -16.11
N TRP A 592 22.70 -7.61 -15.19
CA TRP A 592 22.67 -7.27 -13.75
C TRP A 592 23.29 -5.92 -13.44
N GLN A 593 24.44 -5.58 -14.02
CA GLN A 593 25.07 -4.27 -13.76
C GLN A 593 24.24 -3.11 -14.31
N LEU A 594 23.65 -3.25 -15.50
CA LEU A 594 22.80 -2.21 -16.07
C LEU A 594 21.49 -2.05 -15.29
N MET A 595 20.90 -3.15 -14.81
CA MET A 595 19.75 -3.12 -13.90
C MET A 595 20.09 -2.43 -12.58
N ALA A 596 21.27 -2.68 -12.00
CA ALA A 596 21.74 -1.98 -10.80
C ALA A 596 21.89 -0.47 -11.02
N LEU A 597 22.54 -0.05 -12.12
CA LEU A 597 22.68 1.37 -12.47
C LEU A 597 21.34 2.04 -12.82
N GLN A 598 20.37 1.29 -13.34
CA GLN A 598 19.01 1.80 -13.58
C GLN A 598 18.22 1.93 -12.27
N SER A 599 18.35 0.98 -11.33
CA SER A 599 17.76 1.07 -9.98
C SER A 599 18.37 2.21 -9.17
N ALA A 600 19.67 2.47 -9.30
CA ALA A 600 20.31 3.65 -8.74
C ALA A 600 19.67 4.95 -9.23
N ARG A 601 19.43 5.08 -10.55
CA ARG A 601 18.73 6.24 -11.12
C ARG A 601 17.26 6.32 -10.69
N ALA A 602 16.61 5.19 -10.45
CA ALA A 602 15.26 5.12 -9.91
C ALA A 602 15.21 5.65 -8.46
N ALA A 603 16.23 5.32 -7.67
CA ALA A 603 16.45 5.81 -6.30
C ALA A 603 16.93 7.28 -6.23
N GLY A 604 17.08 7.98 -7.36
CA GLY A 604 17.60 9.34 -7.42
C GLY A 604 19.11 9.47 -7.21
N LEU A 605 19.85 8.35 -7.15
CA LEU A 605 21.30 8.33 -6.99
C LEU A 605 21.99 8.69 -8.33
N VAL A 606 23.16 9.33 -8.22
CA VAL A 606 23.87 9.89 -9.37
C VAL A 606 24.63 8.79 -10.11
N VAL A 607 24.28 8.56 -11.38
CA VAL A 607 25.03 7.69 -12.30
C VAL A 607 25.42 8.47 -13.56
N PRO A 608 26.71 8.54 -13.95
CA PRO A 608 27.14 9.27 -15.13
C PRO A 608 26.54 8.70 -16.44
N PRO A 609 25.97 9.54 -17.32
CA PRO A 609 25.26 9.08 -18.53
C PRO A 609 26.17 8.36 -19.54
N GLU A 610 27.46 8.71 -19.56
CA GLU A 610 28.51 8.07 -20.37
C GLU A 610 28.56 6.54 -20.21
N ARG A 611 28.17 6.01 -19.03
CA ARG A 611 28.27 4.60 -18.64
C ARG A 611 27.17 3.76 -19.27
N PHE A 612 26.00 4.37 -19.45
CA PHE A 612 24.90 3.82 -20.25
C PHE A 612 25.27 3.80 -21.74
N GLU A 613 25.90 4.86 -22.25
CA GLU A 613 26.40 4.86 -23.64
C GLU A 613 27.54 3.87 -23.87
N MET A 614 28.35 3.58 -22.85
CA MET A 614 29.33 2.48 -22.89
C MET A 614 28.62 1.12 -23.00
N ALA A 615 27.62 0.83 -22.17
CA ALA A 615 26.82 -0.39 -22.26
C ALA A 615 26.05 -0.51 -23.59
N ASN A 616 25.56 0.61 -24.14
CA ASN A 616 24.92 0.68 -25.45
C ASN A 616 25.88 0.23 -26.57
N ARG A 617 27.13 0.73 -26.56
CA ARG A 617 28.21 0.30 -27.48
C ARG A 617 28.68 -1.14 -27.26
N PHE A 618 28.54 -1.69 -26.06
CA PHE A 618 28.74 -3.13 -25.84
C PHE A 618 27.66 -3.93 -26.58
N LEU A 619 26.39 -3.58 -26.38
CA LEU A 619 25.25 -4.27 -26.98
C LEU A 619 25.23 -4.18 -28.52
N ASP A 620 25.79 -3.13 -29.10
CA ASP A 620 26.01 -3.03 -30.56
C ASP A 620 27.01 -4.07 -31.10
N ARG A 621 27.93 -4.59 -30.28
CA ARG A 621 28.93 -5.61 -30.66
C ARG A 621 28.48 -7.05 -30.43
N VAL A 622 27.56 -7.28 -29.49
CA VAL A 622 26.98 -8.61 -29.20
C VAL A 622 25.62 -8.84 -29.88
N GLY A 623 25.02 -7.80 -30.44
CA GLY A 623 23.78 -7.89 -31.21
C GLY A 623 23.97 -8.35 -32.66
N SER A 624 22.96 -9.02 -33.21
CA SER A 624 22.79 -9.30 -34.64
C SER A 624 21.41 -8.85 -35.13
N ASP A 625 21.21 -8.85 -36.45
CA ASP A 625 19.89 -8.60 -37.08
C ASP A 625 19.23 -7.28 -36.61
N ASP A 626 19.93 -6.14 -36.77
CA ASP A 626 19.57 -4.80 -36.22
C ASP A 626 19.31 -4.80 -34.69
N GLY A 627 20.06 -5.62 -33.95
CA GLY A 627 19.89 -5.78 -32.51
C GLY A 627 18.54 -6.39 -32.12
N SER A 628 17.97 -7.25 -32.97
CA SER A 628 16.82 -8.11 -32.61
C SER A 628 17.22 -9.39 -31.89
N ARG A 629 18.49 -9.78 -31.97
CA ARG A 629 19.06 -10.97 -31.33
C ARG A 629 20.42 -10.65 -30.73
N TYR A 630 20.82 -11.39 -29.69
CA TYR A 630 22.09 -11.14 -28.97
C TYR A 630 22.81 -12.44 -28.59
N GLY A 631 24.13 -12.44 -28.73
CA GLY A 631 25.04 -13.49 -28.24
C GLY A 631 25.54 -13.23 -26.81
N TYR A 632 26.27 -14.20 -26.25
CA TYR A 632 26.90 -14.08 -24.92
C TYR A 632 28.16 -13.19 -24.96
N THR A 633 29.05 -13.41 -25.94
CA THR A 633 30.12 -12.46 -26.30
C THR A 633 30.07 -12.15 -27.80
N ALA A 634 30.84 -11.16 -28.25
CA ALA A 634 30.91 -10.77 -29.66
C ALA A 634 31.30 -11.98 -30.53
N GLY A 635 30.64 -12.12 -31.69
CA GLY A 635 30.85 -13.22 -32.64
C GLY A 635 30.23 -14.57 -32.25
N GLN A 636 29.63 -14.73 -31.05
CA GLN A 636 28.90 -15.96 -30.71
C GLN A 636 27.50 -15.98 -31.32
N LYS A 637 26.98 -17.19 -31.60
CA LYS A 637 25.59 -17.39 -32.05
C LYS A 637 24.61 -16.86 -31.00
N PRO A 638 23.57 -16.09 -31.39
CA PRO A 638 22.52 -15.67 -30.46
C PRO A 638 21.79 -16.82 -29.78
N THR A 639 21.29 -16.55 -28.57
CA THR A 639 20.47 -17.47 -27.77
C THR A 639 19.19 -16.78 -27.28
N PRO A 640 18.12 -17.52 -26.91
CA PRO A 640 16.89 -16.91 -26.38
C PRO A 640 17.17 -16.11 -25.10
N THR A 641 17.99 -16.67 -24.20
CA THR A 641 18.45 -16.04 -22.96
C THR A 641 19.10 -14.69 -23.18
N MET A 642 20.21 -14.66 -23.92
CA MET A 642 20.98 -13.43 -24.16
C MET A 642 20.18 -12.44 -25.00
N THR A 643 19.28 -12.92 -25.88
CA THR A 643 18.38 -12.07 -26.66
C THR A 643 17.37 -11.36 -25.77
N ALA A 644 16.72 -12.06 -24.84
CA ALA A 644 15.82 -11.43 -23.88
C ALA A 644 16.56 -10.38 -23.03
N GLU A 645 17.69 -10.77 -22.44
CA GLU A 645 18.52 -9.89 -21.61
C GLU A 645 19.03 -8.65 -22.37
N GLY A 646 19.54 -8.83 -23.59
CA GLY A 646 19.97 -7.74 -24.46
C GLY A 646 18.81 -6.80 -24.87
N LEU A 647 17.63 -7.33 -25.20
CA LEU A 647 16.45 -6.53 -25.52
C LEU A 647 15.95 -5.74 -24.30
N LEU A 648 15.92 -6.35 -23.11
CA LEU A 648 15.60 -5.67 -21.85
C LEU A 648 16.57 -4.51 -21.58
N CYS A 649 17.87 -4.76 -21.74
CA CYS A 649 18.90 -3.75 -21.61
C CYS A 649 18.68 -2.58 -22.58
N ARG A 650 18.31 -2.85 -23.84
CA ARG A 650 17.98 -1.81 -24.82
C ARG A 650 16.75 -0.97 -24.41
N MET A 651 15.73 -1.56 -23.78
CA MET A 651 14.57 -0.81 -23.27
C MET A 651 14.97 0.15 -22.14
N TYR A 652 15.80 -0.30 -21.19
CA TYR A 652 16.34 0.59 -20.14
C TYR A 652 17.29 1.67 -20.70
N LEU A 653 18.00 1.39 -21.79
CA LEU A 653 18.75 2.37 -22.59
C LEU A 653 17.86 3.24 -23.51
N GLY A 654 16.54 3.17 -23.37
CA GLY A 654 15.60 4.11 -23.99
C GLY A 654 15.11 3.76 -25.40
N TRP A 655 15.39 2.55 -25.92
CA TRP A 655 14.76 2.07 -27.15
C TRP A 655 13.22 2.09 -27.01
N LYS A 656 12.52 2.32 -28.13
CA LYS A 656 11.07 2.39 -28.22
C LYS A 656 10.51 1.15 -28.94
N ASN A 657 9.25 0.81 -28.66
CA ASN A 657 8.55 -0.39 -29.17
C ASN A 657 8.36 -0.41 -30.70
N ASP A 658 8.44 0.74 -31.36
CA ASP A 658 8.41 0.90 -32.81
C ASP A 658 9.74 0.50 -33.51
N ARG A 659 10.85 0.36 -32.76
CA ARG A 659 12.15 0.04 -33.35
C ARG A 659 12.15 -1.38 -33.95
N PRO A 660 12.60 -1.58 -35.22
CA PRO A 660 12.54 -2.87 -35.91
C PRO A 660 13.22 -4.00 -35.14
N GLY A 661 14.44 -3.79 -34.62
CA GLY A 661 15.14 -4.73 -33.76
C GLY A 661 14.29 -5.27 -32.61
N LEU A 662 13.68 -4.37 -31.82
CA LEU A 662 12.88 -4.73 -30.65
C LEU A 662 11.65 -5.58 -31.04
N ARG A 663 10.89 -5.12 -32.06
CA ARG A 663 9.71 -5.83 -32.60
C ARG A 663 10.04 -7.15 -33.29
N LEU A 664 11.24 -7.33 -33.83
CA LEU A 664 11.69 -8.61 -34.39
C LEU A 664 12.10 -9.58 -33.28
N GLY A 665 12.83 -9.09 -32.27
CA GLY A 665 13.30 -9.89 -31.14
C GLY A 665 12.16 -10.45 -30.29
N THR A 666 11.20 -9.63 -29.89
CA THR A 666 10.06 -10.09 -29.08
C THR A 666 9.16 -11.06 -29.86
N ARG A 667 8.96 -10.87 -31.17
CA ARG A 667 8.25 -11.86 -32.01
C ARG A 667 9.00 -13.17 -32.16
N TRP A 668 10.34 -13.15 -32.21
CA TRP A 668 11.15 -14.37 -32.24
C TRP A 668 11.13 -15.12 -30.90
N LEU A 669 11.15 -14.40 -29.77
CA LEU A 669 11.00 -15.00 -28.43
C LEU A 669 9.58 -15.54 -28.15
N ALA A 670 8.56 -15.15 -28.93
CA ALA A 670 7.17 -15.61 -28.79
C ALA A 670 6.80 -16.83 -29.67
N THR A 671 7.77 -17.46 -30.34
CA THR A 671 7.56 -18.73 -31.09
C THR A 671 7.35 -19.91 -30.14
N GLU A 672 6.69 -20.99 -30.61
CA GLU A 672 6.48 -22.19 -29.77
C GLU A 672 7.79 -22.82 -29.26
N GLU A 673 8.87 -22.71 -30.03
CA GLU A 673 10.22 -23.16 -29.66
C GLU A 673 10.78 -22.41 -28.43
N ASN A 674 10.46 -21.11 -28.30
CA ASN A 674 11.03 -20.21 -27.29
C ASN A 674 10.09 -19.96 -26.09
N LEU A 675 8.83 -20.38 -26.15
CA LEU A 675 7.91 -20.23 -25.02
C LEU A 675 8.34 -21.06 -23.79
N PRO A 676 7.85 -20.74 -22.58
CA PRO A 676 8.10 -21.56 -21.40
C PRO A 676 7.48 -22.96 -21.54
N HIS A 677 8.26 -23.99 -21.20
CA HIS A 677 7.82 -25.39 -21.14
C HIS A 677 8.44 -26.07 -19.91
N ALA A 678 7.62 -26.76 -19.10
CA ALA A 678 8.08 -27.38 -17.85
C ALA A 678 9.14 -28.49 -18.05
N GLU A 679 9.19 -29.11 -19.23
CA GLU A 679 10.15 -30.17 -19.59
C GLU A 679 11.56 -29.63 -19.92
N GLN A 680 11.68 -28.34 -20.28
CA GLN A 680 12.95 -27.69 -20.62
C GLN A 680 13.12 -26.41 -19.79
N PRO A 681 13.24 -26.52 -18.46
CA PRO A 681 13.21 -25.38 -17.57
C PRO A 681 14.50 -24.57 -17.61
N ASN A 682 14.35 -23.26 -17.79
CA ASN A 682 15.44 -22.30 -17.81
C ASN A 682 14.99 -21.02 -17.09
N ILE A 683 15.01 -21.06 -15.75
CA ILE A 683 14.47 -19.98 -14.91
C ILE A 683 15.14 -18.63 -15.15
N TYR A 684 16.45 -18.63 -15.49
CA TYR A 684 17.18 -17.42 -15.87
C TYR A 684 16.62 -16.80 -17.16
N TYR A 685 16.43 -17.61 -18.20
CA TYR A 685 15.77 -17.15 -19.43
C TYR A 685 14.35 -16.65 -19.15
N TRP A 686 13.56 -17.39 -18.37
CA TRP A 686 12.19 -17.02 -18.03
C TRP A 686 12.10 -15.68 -17.30
N TYR A 687 13.00 -15.41 -16.35
CA TYR A 687 13.07 -14.13 -15.64
C TYR A 687 13.31 -12.94 -16.59
N TYR A 688 14.31 -13.02 -17.48
CA TYR A 688 14.62 -11.95 -18.43
C TYR A 688 13.55 -11.80 -19.53
N ALA A 689 13.06 -12.92 -20.06
CA ALA A 689 12.05 -12.90 -21.12
C ALA A 689 10.70 -12.42 -20.62
N THR A 690 10.30 -12.73 -19.39
CA THR A 690 9.05 -12.22 -18.81
C THR A 690 9.09 -10.71 -18.63
N GLN A 691 10.19 -10.14 -18.10
CA GLN A 691 10.38 -8.68 -18.04
C GLN A 691 10.37 -8.04 -19.44
N THR A 692 11.07 -8.65 -20.41
CA THR A 692 11.13 -8.16 -21.80
C THR A 692 9.75 -8.14 -22.44
N MET A 693 8.98 -9.21 -22.29
CA MET A 693 7.63 -9.32 -22.86
C MET A 693 6.67 -8.37 -22.15
N HIS A 694 6.72 -8.26 -20.82
CA HIS A 694 5.87 -7.36 -20.03
C HIS A 694 6.08 -5.90 -20.41
N HIS A 695 7.33 -5.44 -20.46
CA HIS A 695 7.65 -4.07 -20.89
C HIS A 695 7.24 -3.79 -22.34
N TYR A 696 7.37 -4.77 -23.25
CA TYR A 696 6.96 -4.63 -24.65
C TYR A 696 5.43 -4.65 -24.85
N GLY A 697 4.72 -5.47 -24.07
CA GLY A 697 3.26 -5.58 -24.05
C GLY A 697 2.62 -6.29 -25.26
N GLY A 698 1.31 -6.11 -25.38
CA GLY A 698 0.48 -6.62 -26.49
C GLY A 698 0.39 -8.14 -26.60
N PRO A 699 0.03 -8.68 -27.78
CA PRO A 699 -0.23 -10.12 -27.95
C PRO A 699 0.96 -11.04 -27.64
N SER A 700 2.19 -10.54 -27.74
CA SER A 700 3.40 -11.28 -27.32
C SER A 700 3.46 -11.44 -25.80
N TRP A 701 3.11 -10.39 -25.04
CA TRP A 701 2.93 -10.47 -23.59
C TRP A 701 1.78 -11.40 -23.22
N GLU A 702 0.59 -11.24 -23.81
CA GLU A 702 -0.58 -12.07 -23.47
C GLU A 702 -0.34 -13.58 -23.72
N LYS A 703 0.43 -13.92 -24.75
CA LYS A 703 0.81 -15.30 -25.06
C LYS A 703 1.86 -15.83 -24.07
N TRP A 704 2.89 -15.03 -23.79
CA TRP A 704 3.95 -15.38 -22.85
C TRP A 704 3.42 -15.53 -21.42
N ASN A 705 2.70 -14.51 -20.92
CA ASN A 705 2.16 -14.43 -19.57
C ASN A 705 1.29 -15.65 -19.24
N ARG A 706 0.31 -15.98 -20.11
CA ARG A 706 -0.51 -17.20 -19.93
C ARG A 706 0.36 -18.42 -19.66
N ARG A 707 1.22 -18.78 -20.61
CA ARG A 707 2.10 -19.95 -20.49
C ARG A 707 3.03 -19.89 -19.27
N MET A 708 3.58 -18.72 -18.94
CA MET A 708 4.53 -18.57 -17.83
C MET A 708 3.85 -18.79 -16.47
N ARG A 709 2.65 -18.23 -16.27
CA ARG A 709 1.83 -18.48 -15.06
C ARG A 709 1.50 -19.96 -14.93
N ASP A 710 1.01 -20.57 -16.01
CA ASP A 710 0.59 -21.97 -16.01
C ASP A 710 1.76 -22.89 -15.64
N VAL A 711 2.94 -22.67 -16.23
CA VAL A 711 4.16 -23.43 -15.95
C VAL A 711 4.64 -23.23 -14.50
N LEU A 712 4.72 -22.00 -13.98
CA LEU A 712 5.20 -21.80 -12.61
C LEU A 712 4.21 -22.28 -11.55
N VAL A 713 2.90 -22.01 -11.72
CA VAL A 713 1.88 -22.47 -10.76
C VAL A 713 1.80 -24.01 -10.72
N SER A 714 1.89 -24.69 -11.87
CA SER A 714 1.86 -26.16 -11.92
C SER A 714 3.15 -26.86 -11.46
N THR A 715 4.28 -26.16 -11.42
CA THR A 715 5.60 -26.71 -11.03
C THR A 715 6.06 -26.29 -9.63
N GLN A 716 5.25 -25.54 -8.87
CA GLN A 716 5.54 -25.24 -7.47
C GLN A 716 5.37 -26.51 -6.62
N ASP A 717 6.35 -26.83 -5.77
CA ASP A 717 6.20 -27.91 -4.79
C ASP A 717 5.06 -27.55 -3.81
N THR A 718 4.16 -28.51 -3.52
CA THR A 718 2.93 -28.31 -2.73
C THR A 718 2.90 -29.13 -1.43
N ARG A 719 3.97 -29.86 -1.09
CA ARG A 719 3.96 -30.86 -0.01
C ARG A 719 5.21 -30.79 0.88
N GLY A 720 5.00 -30.92 2.19
CA GLY A 720 6.07 -30.94 3.20
C GLY A 720 6.91 -29.65 3.23
N HIS A 721 8.13 -29.74 3.74
CA HIS A 721 9.06 -28.60 3.90
C HIS A 721 9.48 -27.94 2.56
N ALA A 722 9.17 -28.57 1.42
CA ALA A 722 9.37 -28.00 0.08
C ALA A 722 8.20 -27.11 -0.38
N ALA A 723 7.05 -27.12 0.30
CA ALA A 723 5.86 -26.41 -0.12
C ALA A 723 6.13 -24.90 -0.33
N GLY A 724 5.78 -24.38 -1.51
CA GLY A 724 6.02 -23.00 -1.91
C GLY A 724 7.26 -22.76 -2.76
N SER A 725 8.16 -23.74 -2.90
CA SER A 725 9.42 -23.58 -3.63
C SER A 725 9.46 -24.30 -4.99
N TRP A 726 10.46 -23.98 -5.81
CA TRP A 726 10.66 -24.59 -7.13
C TRP A 726 12.00 -25.30 -7.22
N HIS A 727 12.01 -26.48 -7.84
CA HIS A 727 13.22 -27.26 -8.06
C HIS A 727 13.10 -28.13 -9.31
N PHE A 728 13.79 -27.70 -10.37
CA PHE A 728 13.84 -28.44 -11.62
C PHE A 728 14.99 -29.45 -11.59
N ALA A 729 14.67 -30.74 -11.45
CA ALA A 729 15.65 -31.82 -11.36
C ALA A 729 16.42 -32.07 -12.67
N SER A 730 15.85 -31.66 -13.80
CA SER A 730 16.46 -31.71 -15.13
C SER A 730 16.35 -30.32 -15.77
N GLY A 731 17.49 -29.68 -16.01
CA GLY A 731 17.60 -28.39 -16.68
C GLY A 731 19.02 -28.19 -17.22
N ASP A 732 19.17 -27.33 -18.23
CA ASP A 732 20.49 -27.05 -18.81
C ASP A 732 21.42 -26.45 -17.74
N HIS A 733 22.63 -26.99 -17.56
CA HIS A 733 23.62 -26.45 -16.62
C HIS A 733 23.92 -24.95 -16.85
N ARG A 734 23.73 -24.44 -18.07
CA ARG A 734 23.87 -23.00 -18.42
C ARG A 734 22.82 -22.10 -17.78
N SER A 735 21.71 -22.66 -17.28
CA SER A 735 20.58 -21.91 -16.69
C SER A 735 20.71 -21.67 -15.19
N GLY A 736 21.88 -21.89 -14.60
CA GLY A 736 22.20 -21.57 -13.21
C GLY A 736 21.66 -22.54 -12.15
N HIS A 737 20.67 -23.39 -12.47
CA HIS A 737 20.03 -24.31 -11.51
C HIS A 737 21.02 -25.19 -10.72
N SER A 738 22.05 -25.75 -11.35
CA SER A 738 23.05 -26.57 -10.62
C SER A 738 24.00 -25.75 -9.75
N SER A 739 24.17 -24.46 -10.03
CA SER A 739 25.03 -23.55 -9.28
C SER A 739 24.29 -22.93 -8.09
N GLY A 740 23.06 -22.46 -8.28
CA GLY A 740 22.26 -21.79 -7.26
C GLY A 740 21.20 -22.66 -6.55
N GLY A 741 20.87 -23.83 -7.10
CA GLY A 741 19.92 -24.77 -6.49
C GLY A 741 18.48 -24.25 -6.37
N ARG A 742 17.73 -24.87 -5.47
CA ARG A 742 16.31 -24.58 -5.15
C ARG A 742 16.10 -23.14 -4.71
N LEU A 743 17.05 -22.55 -3.96
CA LEU A 743 16.93 -21.19 -3.43
C LEU A 743 16.92 -20.15 -4.57
N TYR A 744 17.94 -20.19 -5.45
CA TYR A 744 18.01 -19.41 -6.68
C TYR A 744 16.78 -19.60 -7.58
N THR A 745 16.38 -20.86 -7.76
CA THR A 745 15.23 -21.23 -8.60
C THR A 745 13.93 -20.62 -8.07
N THR A 746 13.73 -20.70 -6.75
CA THR A 746 12.54 -20.16 -6.07
C THR A 746 12.52 -18.64 -6.13
N ALA A 747 13.65 -17.99 -5.83
CA ALA A 747 13.75 -16.54 -5.88
C ALA A 747 13.42 -15.97 -7.27
N LEU A 748 14.01 -16.54 -8.34
CA LEU A 748 13.72 -16.11 -9.71
C LEU A 748 12.30 -16.50 -10.18
N ALA A 749 11.73 -17.62 -9.72
CA ALA A 749 10.33 -17.97 -9.98
C ALA A 749 9.37 -16.97 -9.35
N VAL A 750 9.60 -16.60 -8.10
CA VAL A 750 8.82 -15.56 -7.40
C VAL A 750 8.97 -14.22 -8.13
N CYS A 751 10.19 -13.74 -8.40
CA CYS A 751 10.39 -12.50 -9.16
C CYS A 751 9.78 -12.51 -10.58
N THR A 752 9.63 -13.69 -11.20
CA THR A 752 8.96 -13.83 -12.50
C THR A 752 7.44 -13.67 -12.38
N LEU A 753 6.83 -14.15 -11.28
CA LEU A 753 5.40 -13.96 -10.98
C LEU A 753 5.09 -12.55 -10.44
N GLU A 754 6.07 -11.84 -9.88
CA GLU A 754 5.90 -10.47 -9.36
C GLU A 754 5.85 -9.39 -10.45
N VAL A 755 6.18 -9.72 -11.70
CA VAL A 755 6.45 -8.78 -12.78
C VAL A 755 5.39 -7.68 -12.94
N TYR A 756 4.12 -8.02 -12.71
CA TYR A 756 2.94 -7.13 -12.80
C TYR A 756 3.08 -5.82 -12.01
N TYR A 757 3.70 -5.87 -10.83
CA TYR A 757 3.89 -4.73 -9.92
C TYR A 757 5.37 -4.46 -9.62
N ARG A 758 6.25 -5.45 -9.78
CA ARG A 758 7.70 -5.27 -9.57
C ARG A 758 8.30 -4.23 -10.52
N HIS A 759 7.81 -4.20 -11.76
CA HIS A 759 8.30 -3.33 -12.82
C HIS A 759 7.12 -2.65 -13.52
N LEU A 760 6.98 -1.32 -13.44
CA LEU A 760 6.00 -0.61 -14.26
C LEU A 760 6.33 -0.74 -15.76
N PRO A 761 5.35 -0.98 -16.66
CA PRO A 761 5.59 -1.04 -18.10
C PRO A 761 6.24 0.23 -18.66
N ILE A 762 7.28 0.08 -19.49
CA ILE A 762 7.98 1.23 -20.08
C ILE A 762 7.16 1.88 -21.21
N PHE A 763 6.32 1.12 -21.92
CA PHE A 763 5.56 1.59 -23.09
C PHE A 763 4.04 1.68 -22.90
N LYS A 764 3.54 1.55 -21.65
CA LYS A 764 2.12 1.58 -21.29
C LYS A 764 1.94 2.40 -20.00
N GLN A 765 0.86 3.18 -19.90
CA GLN A 765 0.42 3.81 -18.65
C GLN A 765 -0.68 2.96 -18.00
N LEU A 766 -0.75 2.94 -16.67
CA LEU A 766 -1.74 2.19 -15.89
C LEU A 766 -2.65 3.17 -15.16
N ASP A 767 -3.88 3.41 -15.63
CA ASP A 767 -4.78 4.38 -14.99
C ASP A 767 -5.67 3.71 -13.93
N LEU A 768 -5.28 3.84 -12.66
CA LEU A 768 -5.96 3.23 -11.50
C LEU A 768 -7.14 4.07 -10.97
N LYS A 769 -7.93 4.65 -11.89
CA LYS A 769 -9.04 5.58 -11.56
C LYS A 769 -10.45 5.00 -11.63
N ALA A 770 -10.63 3.79 -12.16
CA ALA A 770 -11.91 3.08 -12.20
C ALA A 770 -11.90 1.92 -11.20
N ASP A 771 -12.98 1.84 -10.39
CA ASP A 771 -13.49 0.68 -9.60
C ASP A 771 -14.45 1.18 -8.48
N PHE A 772 -14.47 2.48 -8.17
CA PHE A 772 -15.23 3.07 -7.03
C PHE A 772 -16.66 3.58 -7.35
N LEU A 773 -17.19 3.38 -8.57
CA LEU A 773 -18.52 3.91 -8.96
C LEU A 773 -19.44 2.91 -9.70
N ASP A 774 -18.91 1.86 -10.33
CA ASP A 774 -19.71 0.92 -11.12
C ASP A 774 -20.23 -0.23 -10.23
N GLY A 775 -21.07 0.13 -9.25
CA GLY A 775 -21.50 -0.75 -8.14
C GLY A 775 -22.99 -0.70 -7.76
N GLU A 776 -23.83 0.02 -8.52
CA GLU A 776 -25.30 0.00 -8.39
C GLU A 776 -25.96 -0.02 -9.79
N ASP A 777 -26.54 -1.16 -10.17
CA ASP A 777 -27.70 -1.34 -11.08
C ASP A 777 -28.21 -2.79 -11.00
#